data_AF-A0A7X9ZT03-F1
#
_entry.id   AF-A0A7X9ZT03-F1
#
_cell.length_a   1.000
_cell.length_b   1.000
_cell.length_c   1.000
_cell.angle_alpha   90.00
_cell.angle_beta   90.00
_cell.angle_gamma   90.00
#
_symmetry.space_group_name_H-M   'P 1'
#
loop_
_entity.id
_entity.type
_entity.pdbx_description
1 polymer ?
#
loop_
_entity_poly.entity_id
_entity_poly.type
_entity_poly.pdbx_seq_one_letter_code
_entity_poly.pdbx_strand_id
1 'polypeptide(L)'
;MGAVQDAINLAWRDFVTEGVPASGPNEPRKVEIRAVGAVIEQFLAVAGIDKIYETTAAGIAATTSGDLFLVKGTGDSFADLYKNASGSAVYQDISLPSTAGIDQRLLSATRTVQTFADRDAIPSGDRYDGMQVKVAAADQWFQWDDAVNDWKTPLEFVENTVAFETPPIIDRGYLYFPSFRLLRYRQNGYGDFYSPAAGALFAGQEVSATSEIRRHVFDGGIYAEELDGIGSPTDAQKAAAAQAALVIVDGNDTPLVDTDTQVILAVTAGGKIVDSKGWTFVGDVPGGAVVNQFRYGKEVDETPFVYPGDVAATITDTNLVALGFTRGIRGEANSIVAAGGYLDENPKAGDFICARFYLHTSVSGQFGQPRVYLYESEPTADYVVPTLLRVISSTVREYFYAGRIADADRLKWAVGTDNSANASIVTIAGIQFHVGPDPAYWIGSNDYPSPPGWGSGSDPLLSDELFLVSDRPTPFFPANGLAKRSLPAIAELSASPAIDPPVPPYFDSGRASDLFWLDPTALGDNLKISMRADDAPHIVSTRTVAINTRAVPLASPVSINCAYFGDSLSNDNFSPDLKALLAAWNVDINFHGTLANNAGETAEGRGGWSLANYIGTRQGSAWSSVVAAGSPATTAYLAGDYTARLNAQPFLNNGSSGSAAPVISGGPANGYRFDLVNYRTRFALPTIDIVLLNIWSNDMNLVPASDGLADVVALYPVMLAEIRRAWPSAKILCWASAPGFVNNAELRWRERRPALEAILSAIREQQDWGDTSLHFASAWMHHTVRSAFDLSTGTTDDASSVNRATVADDIHTSRPADAQAHEAVAAAIVNII
;
A
#
# COMPACT_ATOMS: atom_id res chain seq x y z
N MET A 1 -2.79 -4.67 46.70
CA MET A 1 -1.64 -5.26 45.99
C MET A 1 -2.21 -6.11 44.88
N GLY A 2 -1.85 -5.82 43.63
CA GLY A 2 -2.36 -6.41 42.40
C GLY A 2 -2.49 -5.37 41.28
N ALA A 3 -2.96 -4.16 41.58
CA ALA A 3 -3.38 -3.19 40.56
C ALA A 3 -2.27 -2.71 39.60
N VAL A 4 -1.01 -2.58 40.06
CA VAL A 4 0.12 -2.16 39.20
C VAL A 4 0.60 -3.34 38.37
N GLN A 5 0.68 -4.52 38.98
CA GLN A 5 1.03 -5.74 38.24
C GLN A 5 -0.03 -6.06 37.18
N ASP A 6 -1.31 -5.92 37.52
CA ASP A 6 -2.45 -6.16 36.62
C ASP A 6 -2.47 -5.14 35.47
N ALA A 7 -2.21 -3.86 35.74
CA ALA A 7 -2.12 -2.84 34.70
C ALA A 7 -0.95 -3.08 33.73
N ILE A 8 0.22 -3.49 34.24
CA ILE A 8 1.38 -3.84 33.39
C ILE A 8 1.11 -5.12 32.60
N ASN A 9 0.48 -6.13 33.21
CA ASN A 9 0.07 -7.34 32.52
C ASN A 9 -0.94 -7.04 31.40
N LEU A 10 -1.89 -6.14 31.64
CA LEU A 10 -2.89 -5.73 30.65
C LEU A 10 -2.28 -4.93 29.49
N ALA A 11 -1.33 -4.04 29.78
CA ALA A 11 -0.62 -3.23 28.78
C ALA A 11 0.37 -4.05 27.94
N TRP A 12 0.97 -5.10 28.52
CA TRP A 12 2.00 -5.93 27.90
C TRP A 12 1.58 -7.41 27.77
N ARG A 13 0.31 -7.65 27.46
CA ARG A 13 -0.25 -9.00 27.28
C ARG A 13 0.27 -9.71 26.03
N ASP A 14 0.21 -11.04 26.03
CA ASP A 14 0.60 -11.86 24.89
C ASP A 14 -0.55 -11.90 23.88
N PHE A 15 -0.39 -11.13 22.80
CA PHE A 15 -1.49 -10.80 21.87
C PHE A 15 -1.95 -11.97 20.98
N VAL A 16 -1.18 -13.06 20.89
CA VAL A 16 -1.49 -14.24 20.06
C VAL A 16 -2.68 -15.06 20.61
N THR A 17 -2.93 -15.01 21.93
CA THR A 17 -3.99 -15.83 22.56
C THR A 17 -5.33 -15.10 22.73
N GLU A 18 -5.39 -13.78 22.48
CA GLU A 18 -6.55 -12.94 22.79
C GLU A 18 -7.07 -12.06 21.62
N GLY A 19 -6.64 -12.32 20.38
CA GLY A 19 -7.27 -11.72 19.18
C GLY A 19 -6.96 -10.24 18.92
N VAL A 20 -5.83 -9.72 19.41
CA VAL A 20 -5.33 -8.37 19.12
C VAL A 20 -4.06 -8.47 18.27
N PRO A 21 -3.78 -7.58 17.29
CA PRO A 21 -2.60 -7.70 16.42
C PRO A 21 -1.27 -7.67 17.18
N ALA A 22 -0.28 -8.42 16.70
CA ALA A 22 1.06 -8.43 17.29
C ALA A 22 1.78 -7.08 17.14
N SER A 23 2.51 -6.70 18.19
CA SER A 23 3.24 -5.44 18.28
C SER A 23 4.50 -5.43 17.42
N GLY A 24 4.35 -5.33 16.09
CA GLY A 24 5.41 -5.05 15.11
C GLY A 24 6.64 -5.99 15.10
N PRO A 25 7.61 -5.74 14.21
CA PRO A 25 8.80 -6.60 14.03
C PRO A 25 9.86 -6.51 15.14
N ASN A 26 9.69 -5.61 16.12
CA ASN A 26 10.62 -5.40 17.23
C ASN A 26 9.96 -5.76 18.57
N GLU A 27 9.65 -7.03 18.80
CA GLU A 27 8.99 -7.46 20.04
C GLU A 27 9.88 -7.15 21.27
N PRO A 28 9.43 -6.31 22.22
CA PRO A 28 10.12 -6.19 23.50
C PRO A 28 9.96 -7.50 24.28
N ARG A 29 10.92 -7.82 25.17
CA ARG A 29 10.86 -9.02 26.02
C ARG A 29 9.77 -8.87 27.09
N LYS A 30 8.50 -9.04 26.70
CA LYS A 30 7.30 -8.81 27.52
C LYS A 30 7.31 -9.57 28.84
N VAL A 31 7.94 -10.74 28.90
CA VAL A 31 8.08 -11.51 30.14
C VAL A 31 8.94 -10.77 31.17
N GLU A 32 10.03 -10.12 30.73
CA GLU A 32 10.90 -9.33 31.60
C GLU A 32 10.19 -8.05 32.06
N ILE A 33 9.45 -7.39 31.17
CA ILE A 33 8.69 -6.17 31.49
C ILE A 33 7.56 -6.47 32.49
N ARG A 34 6.80 -7.57 32.31
CA ARG A 34 5.74 -7.97 33.24
C ARG A 34 6.28 -8.32 34.63
N ALA A 35 7.48 -8.90 34.71
CA ALA A 35 8.14 -9.16 35.99
C ALA A 35 8.45 -7.88 36.78
N VAL A 36 8.68 -6.74 36.10
CA VAL A 36 8.90 -5.44 36.75
C VAL A 36 7.67 -4.99 37.56
N GLY A 37 6.45 -5.30 37.13
CA GLY A 37 5.22 -4.93 37.85
C GLY A 37 5.17 -5.52 39.27
N ALA A 38 5.53 -6.80 39.40
CA ALA A 38 5.60 -7.46 40.71
C ALA A 38 6.71 -6.86 41.60
N VAL A 39 7.86 -6.48 41.01
CA VAL A 39 8.96 -5.84 41.75
C VAL A 39 8.57 -4.45 42.25
N ILE A 40 7.86 -3.65 41.44
CA ILE A 40 7.36 -2.33 41.84
C ILE A 40 6.34 -2.47 42.96
N GLU A 41 5.41 -3.42 42.88
CA GLU A 41 4.43 -3.63 43.96
C GLU A 41 5.08 -4.10 45.25
N GLN A 42 6.03 -5.03 45.16
CA GLN A 42 6.77 -5.50 46.32
C GLN A 42 7.58 -4.36 46.95
N PHE A 43 8.17 -3.49 46.14
CA PHE A 43 8.85 -2.29 46.61
C PHE A 43 7.90 -1.32 47.32
N LEU A 44 6.74 -1.01 46.72
CA LEU A 44 5.73 -0.13 47.32
C LEU A 44 5.16 -0.70 48.63
N ALA A 45 4.96 -2.01 48.69
CA ALA A 45 4.48 -2.71 49.88
C ALA A 45 5.51 -2.73 51.01
N VAL A 46 6.79 -2.94 50.70
CA VAL A 46 7.89 -2.93 51.68
C VAL A 46 8.20 -1.50 52.13
N ALA A 47 8.06 -0.51 51.24
CA ALA A 47 8.30 0.90 51.56
C ALA A 47 7.14 1.56 52.33
N GLY A 48 5.98 0.90 52.47
CA GLY A 48 4.83 1.44 53.22
C GLY A 48 4.20 2.69 52.60
N ILE A 49 4.36 2.89 51.29
CA ILE A 49 3.92 4.10 50.58
C ILE A 49 2.47 3.90 50.12
N ASP A 50 1.52 4.05 51.04
CA ASP A 50 0.08 3.97 50.75
C ASP A 50 -0.57 5.35 50.56
N LYS A 51 0.18 6.43 50.81
CA LYS A 51 -0.34 7.79 50.86
C LYS A 51 0.65 8.82 50.31
N ILE A 52 0.13 9.74 49.51
CA ILE A 52 0.83 10.97 49.10
C ILE A 52 0.41 12.08 50.08
N TYR A 53 1.38 12.66 50.77
CA TYR A 53 1.14 13.73 51.73
C TYR A 53 1.15 15.09 51.03
N GLU A 54 0.28 16.00 51.43
CA GLU A 54 0.23 17.36 50.83
C GLU A 54 1.47 18.20 51.17
N THR A 55 2.20 17.88 52.26
CA THR A 55 3.43 18.57 52.66
C THR A 55 4.45 17.61 53.28
N THR A 56 5.73 17.99 53.26
CA THR A 56 6.81 17.25 53.95
C THR A 56 6.56 17.15 55.45
N ALA A 57 6.01 18.18 56.08
CA ALA A 57 5.67 18.17 57.51
C ALA A 57 4.60 17.11 57.84
N ALA A 58 3.57 16.97 57.00
CA ALA A 58 2.54 15.94 57.17
C ALA A 58 3.11 14.52 56.99
N GLY A 59 4.04 14.34 56.04
CA GLY A 59 4.72 13.06 55.83
C GLY A 59 5.66 12.68 56.96
N ILE A 60 6.46 13.63 57.48
CA ILE A 60 7.31 13.42 58.67
C ILE A 60 6.45 13.02 59.88
N ALA A 61 5.31 13.69 60.10
CA ALA A 61 4.45 13.41 61.25
C ALA A 61 3.79 12.02 61.20
N ALA A 62 3.63 11.45 59.99
CA ALA A 62 3.01 10.16 59.76
C ALA A 62 4.01 8.99 59.62
N THR A 63 5.31 9.28 59.67
CA THR A 63 6.38 8.29 59.45
C THR A 63 7.41 8.31 60.56
N THR A 64 8.22 7.27 60.66
CA THR A 64 9.33 7.18 61.63
C THR A 64 10.69 7.34 60.95
N SER A 65 11.73 7.62 61.75
CA SER A 65 13.08 7.82 61.21
C SER A 65 13.57 6.58 60.47
N GLY A 66 13.87 6.72 59.18
CA GLY A 66 14.26 5.64 58.27
C GLY A 66 13.25 5.38 57.17
N ASP A 67 11.97 5.73 57.39
CA ASP A 67 10.88 5.45 56.47
C ASP A 67 10.91 6.38 55.25
N LEU A 68 10.45 5.85 54.12
CA LEU A 68 10.22 6.59 52.88
C LEU A 68 8.77 7.05 52.81
N PHE A 69 8.52 8.22 52.23
CA PHE A 69 7.17 8.72 51.97
C PHE A 69 7.13 9.66 50.77
N LEU A 70 5.96 9.72 50.12
CA LEU A 70 5.72 10.61 48.99
C LEU A 70 5.05 11.90 49.44
N VAL A 71 5.51 13.03 48.91
CA VAL A 71 4.88 14.34 49.08
C VAL A 71 4.44 14.84 47.72
N LYS A 72 3.28 15.48 47.64
CA LYS A 72 2.75 16.04 46.39
C LYS A 72 3.77 17.01 45.76
N GLY A 73 4.12 16.75 44.51
CA GLY A 73 5.08 17.56 43.76
C GLY A 73 4.46 18.86 43.25
N THR A 74 5.31 19.77 42.76
CA THR A 74 4.90 21.02 42.11
C THR A 74 5.46 21.09 40.69
N GLY A 75 4.68 21.62 39.74
CA GLY A 75 5.08 21.73 38.34
C GLY A 75 5.10 20.38 37.63
N ASP A 76 6.29 19.94 37.23
CA ASP A 76 6.49 18.75 36.38
C ASP A 76 6.48 17.43 37.17
N SER A 77 6.36 17.51 38.50
CA SER A 77 6.24 16.36 39.42
C SER A 77 4.84 16.24 39.99
N PHE A 78 4.26 15.04 39.92
CA PHE A 78 3.05 14.61 40.63
C PHE A 78 3.33 14.35 42.11
N ALA A 79 4.45 13.68 42.41
CA ALA A 79 4.88 13.40 43.78
C ALA A 79 6.39 13.15 43.87
N ASP A 80 7.00 13.62 44.95
CA ASP A 80 8.42 13.56 45.23
C ASP A 80 8.67 12.62 46.42
N LEU A 81 9.71 11.78 46.32
CA LEU A 81 10.07 10.82 47.36
C LEU A 81 11.02 11.44 48.38
N TYR A 82 10.65 11.33 49.66
CA TYR A 82 11.44 11.78 50.79
C TYR A 82 11.72 10.62 51.75
N LYS A 83 12.81 10.74 52.50
CA LYS A 83 13.13 9.89 53.66
C LYS A 83 13.03 10.69 54.94
N ASN A 84 12.38 10.16 55.96
CA ASN A 84 12.36 10.78 57.29
C ASN A 84 13.70 10.50 57.98
N ALA A 85 14.60 11.47 58.02
CA ALA A 85 15.87 11.39 58.72
C ALA A 85 15.75 12.08 60.09
N SER A 86 15.24 11.36 61.08
CA SER A 86 15.10 11.82 62.47
C SER A 86 14.30 13.12 62.62
N GLY A 87 13.14 13.19 61.95
CA GLY A 87 12.23 14.34 62.02
C GLY A 87 12.49 15.39 60.93
N SER A 88 13.36 15.10 59.96
CA SER A 88 13.64 15.96 58.81
C SER A 88 13.39 15.21 57.50
N ALA A 89 12.72 15.83 56.53
CA ALA A 89 12.45 15.23 55.23
C ALA A 89 13.65 15.42 54.30
N VAL A 90 14.31 14.34 53.88
CA VAL A 90 15.43 14.35 52.94
C VAL A 90 14.96 13.86 51.59
N TYR A 91 14.99 14.71 50.57
CA TYR A 91 14.61 14.35 49.21
C TYR A 91 15.54 13.25 48.66
N GLN A 92 14.99 12.28 47.91
CA GLN A 92 15.72 11.11 47.43
C GLN A 92 16.03 11.16 45.93
N ASP A 93 15.93 12.33 45.29
CA ASP A 93 16.14 12.50 43.84
C ASP A 93 15.24 11.61 42.96
N ILE A 94 14.05 11.25 43.47
CA ILE A 94 13.03 10.49 42.75
C ILE A 94 11.72 11.29 42.76
N SER A 95 11.26 11.67 41.57
CA SER A 95 9.97 12.31 41.32
C SER A 95 9.12 11.43 40.39
N LEU A 96 7.86 11.23 40.74
CA LEU A 96 6.83 10.75 39.83
C LEU A 96 6.37 11.93 38.98
N PRO A 97 6.50 11.90 37.65
CA PRO A 97 6.16 13.05 36.81
C PRO A 97 4.65 13.31 36.79
N SER A 98 4.25 14.58 36.70
CA SER A 98 2.86 14.98 36.47
C SER A 98 2.44 14.72 35.03
N THR A 99 1.14 14.74 34.72
CA THR A 99 0.67 14.68 33.31
C THR A 99 1.33 15.77 32.47
N ALA A 100 1.45 16.99 33.00
CA ALA A 100 2.16 18.08 32.35
C ALA A 100 3.66 17.77 32.16
N GLY A 101 4.33 17.18 33.16
CA GLY A 101 5.72 16.74 33.03
C GLY A 101 5.92 15.59 32.05
N ILE A 102 4.94 14.68 31.92
CA ILE A 102 4.92 13.63 30.90
C ILE A 102 4.75 14.25 29.51
N ASP A 103 3.80 15.17 29.34
CA ASP A 103 3.53 15.83 28.06
C ASP A 103 4.70 16.71 27.61
N GLN A 104 5.36 17.41 28.54
CA GLN A 104 6.56 18.19 28.27
C GLN A 104 7.74 17.28 27.91
N ARG A 105 7.88 16.13 28.59
CA ARG A 105 8.88 15.11 28.25
C ARG A 105 8.59 14.46 26.90
N LEU A 106 7.32 14.24 26.54
CA LEU A 106 6.91 13.76 25.23
C LEU A 106 7.19 14.78 24.12
N LEU A 107 6.96 16.07 24.39
CA LEU A 107 7.34 17.16 23.51
C LEU A 107 8.87 17.26 23.32
N SER A 108 9.65 17.06 24.38
CA SER A 108 11.12 16.96 24.30
C SER A 108 11.62 15.61 23.75
N ALA A 109 10.78 14.57 23.79
CA ALA A 109 11.06 13.24 23.25
C ALA A 109 10.69 13.10 21.77
N THR A 110 10.29 14.21 21.11
CA THR A 110 10.52 14.37 19.67
C THR A 110 11.98 14.06 19.44
N ARG A 111 12.25 12.86 18.89
CA ARG A 111 13.56 12.21 18.85
C ARG A 111 14.67 13.20 18.56
N THR A 112 15.33 13.66 19.63
CA THR A 112 16.71 14.08 19.54
C THR A 112 17.45 12.76 19.43
N VAL A 113 17.64 12.29 18.20
CA VAL A 113 18.82 11.47 17.89
C VAL A 113 19.97 12.29 18.46
N GLN A 114 20.70 11.75 19.44
CA GLN A 114 21.94 12.37 19.89
C GLN A 114 22.83 12.52 18.65
N THR A 115 22.83 13.72 18.07
CA THR A 115 23.98 14.18 17.33
C THR A 115 25.11 14.25 18.36
N PHE A 116 26.27 13.72 18.00
CA PHE A 116 27.49 13.66 18.81
C PHE A 116 28.07 15.06 19.10
N ALA A 117 27.29 15.99 19.64
CA ALA A 117 27.71 17.36 19.92
C ALA A 117 28.18 17.57 21.37
N ASP A 118 27.85 16.70 22.32
CA ASP A 118 28.36 16.80 23.70
C ASP A 118 29.54 15.85 23.93
N ARG A 119 30.72 16.25 23.47
CA ARG A 119 31.95 15.45 23.45
C ARG A 119 32.88 15.66 24.65
N ASP A 120 32.36 15.94 25.85
CA ASP A 120 33.21 16.22 27.02
C ASP A 120 32.95 15.37 28.28
N ALA A 121 32.10 14.34 28.23
CA ALA A 121 31.92 13.46 29.40
C ALA A 121 31.59 12.00 29.04
N ILE A 122 32.61 11.21 28.69
CA ILE A 122 32.55 9.75 28.86
C ILE A 122 33.70 9.33 29.77
N PRO A 123 33.42 8.76 30.96
CA PRO A 123 34.43 8.21 31.86
C PRO A 123 35.26 7.13 31.15
N SER A 124 36.58 7.22 31.30
CA SER A 124 37.50 6.21 30.82
C SER A 124 37.29 4.89 31.58
N GLY A 125 36.68 3.90 30.93
CA GLY A 125 36.66 2.53 31.43
C GLY A 125 35.30 1.88 31.31
N ASP A 126 34.99 1.40 30.11
CA ASP A 126 34.56 0.02 29.94
C ASP A 126 34.82 -0.40 28.48
N ARG A 127 35.57 -1.49 28.34
CA ARG A 127 35.96 -2.06 27.05
C ARG A 127 34.78 -2.84 26.48
N TYR A 128 34.26 -2.42 25.33
CA TYR A 128 33.49 -3.28 24.45
C TYR A 128 34.41 -3.86 23.37
N ASP A 129 34.53 -5.18 23.34
CA ASP A 129 35.09 -5.95 22.23
C ASP A 129 34.21 -5.72 20.99
N GLY A 130 34.78 -5.09 19.96
CA GLY A 130 34.08 -4.87 18.69
C GLY A 130 34.59 -3.66 17.92
N MET A 131 35.71 -3.84 17.22
CA MET A 131 36.04 -3.22 15.92
C MET A 131 35.62 -1.74 15.73
N GLN A 132 36.53 -0.81 16.04
CA GLN A 132 36.40 0.58 15.61
C GLN A 132 36.64 0.70 14.10
N VAL A 133 35.61 1.02 13.34
CA VAL A 133 35.73 1.53 11.98
C VAL A 133 36.00 3.04 12.07
N LYS A 134 37.21 3.46 11.74
CA LYS A 134 37.55 4.88 11.61
C LYS A 134 37.15 5.34 10.20
N VAL A 135 35.91 5.76 10.02
CA VAL A 135 35.53 6.56 8.84
C VAL A 135 36.13 7.94 9.05
N ALA A 136 37.26 8.22 8.43
CA ALA A 136 37.82 9.57 8.43
C ALA A 136 36.88 10.48 7.62
N ALA A 137 36.04 11.24 8.32
CA ALA A 137 35.42 12.42 7.75
C ALA A 137 36.54 13.35 7.26
N ALA A 138 36.39 13.86 6.05
CA ALA A 138 37.24 14.90 5.51
C ALA A 138 36.93 16.23 6.21
N ASP A 139 37.34 16.36 7.47
CA ASP A 139 37.57 17.65 8.11
C ASP A 139 39.08 17.87 8.17
N GLN A 140 39.52 19.08 7.84
CA GLN A 140 40.93 19.42 7.66
C GLN A 140 41.78 19.02 8.88
N TRP A 141 42.76 18.14 8.67
CA TRP A 141 43.65 17.66 9.71
C TRP A 141 44.76 18.69 9.92
N PHE A 142 44.63 19.51 10.95
CA PHE A 142 45.72 20.35 11.45
C PHE A 142 46.25 19.75 12.76
N GLN A 143 47.58 19.61 12.87
CA GLN A 143 48.24 19.32 14.13
C GLN A 143 48.89 20.60 14.64
N TRP A 144 48.65 20.91 15.92
CA TRP A 144 49.27 22.03 16.61
C TRP A 144 50.71 21.67 16.98
N ASP A 145 51.68 22.49 16.56
CA ASP A 145 53.11 22.30 16.86
C ASP A 145 53.51 23.21 18.03
N ASP A 146 53.65 22.62 19.22
CA ASP A 146 53.98 23.34 20.47
C ASP A 146 55.35 24.04 20.44
N ALA A 147 56.25 23.69 19.51
CA ALA A 147 57.57 24.32 19.42
C ALA A 147 57.57 25.67 18.69
N VAL A 148 56.59 25.90 17.80
CA VAL A 148 56.43 27.16 17.03
C VAL A 148 55.09 27.85 17.24
N ASN A 149 54.18 27.24 18.01
CA ASN A 149 52.89 27.78 18.40
C ASN A 149 52.02 28.20 17.20
N ASP A 150 52.05 27.36 16.15
CA ASP A 150 51.33 27.57 14.89
C ASP A 150 50.82 26.21 14.35
N TRP A 151 49.78 26.24 13.51
CA TRP A 151 49.21 25.04 12.89
C TRP A 151 50.03 24.62 11.67
N LYS A 152 50.59 23.40 11.68
CA LYS A 152 51.21 22.81 10.48
C LYS A 152 50.34 21.67 9.93
N THR A 153 50.27 21.58 8.60
CA THR A 153 49.73 20.41 7.89
C THR A 153 50.78 19.29 7.86
N PRO A 154 50.55 18.12 8.49
CA PRO A 154 51.43 16.98 8.31
C PRO A 154 51.02 16.26 7.02
N LEU A 155 51.85 16.35 5.98
CA LEU A 155 51.75 15.46 4.82
C LEU A 155 52.83 14.39 4.97
N GLU A 156 52.48 13.30 5.65
CA GLU A 156 53.18 12.03 5.48
C GLU A 156 52.15 10.91 5.24
N PHE A 157 52.14 10.48 3.98
CA PHE A 157 51.68 9.19 3.44
C PHE A 157 50.30 8.67 3.87
N VAL A 158 49.26 9.08 3.13
CA VAL A 158 48.11 8.19 2.90
C VAL A 158 47.96 7.98 1.39
N GLU A 159 48.81 7.13 0.83
CA GLU A 159 48.61 6.61 -0.52
C GLU A 159 47.37 5.68 -0.49
N ASN A 160 46.48 5.86 -1.48
CA ASN A 160 45.42 4.93 -1.87
C ASN A 160 44.02 5.04 -1.20
N THR A 161 43.68 6.05 -0.40
CA THR A 161 42.37 6.11 0.30
C THR A 161 41.15 6.08 -0.64
N VAL A 162 40.25 5.11 -0.46
CA VAL A 162 38.91 5.10 -1.09
C VAL A 162 37.90 5.82 -0.20
N ALA A 163 37.32 6.91 -0.71
CA ALA A 163 36.26 7.68 -0.06
C ALA A 163 34.91 7.40 -0.72
N PHE A 164 33.95 6.90 0.03
CA PHE A 164 32.57 6.74 -0.44
C PHE A 164 31.79 8.04 -0.21
N GLU A 165 31.23 8.60 -1.28
CA GLU A 165 30.31 9.73 -1.16
C GLU A 165 28.91 9.27 -0.75
N THR A 166 28.55 8.02 -1.11
CA THR A 166 27.28 7.38 -0.75
C THR A 166 27.52 5.96 -0.21
N PRO A 167 26.64 5.45 0.67
CA PRO A 167 26.73 4.07 1.17
C PRO A 167 26.56 3.06 0.04
N PRO A 168 27.22 1.89 0.09
CA PRO A 168 26.93 0.80 -0.82
C PRO A 168 25.55 0.18 -0.57
N ILE A 169 24.90 -0.32 -1.62
CA ILE A 169 23.48 -0.75 -1.60
C ILE A 169 23.35 -2.16 -2.16
N ILE A 170 22.53 -3.01 -1.54
CA ILE A 170 22.15 -4.30 -2.11
C ILE A 170 20.82 -4.15 -2.84
N ASP A 171 20.77 -4.48 -4.13
CA ASP A 171 19.55 -4.53 -4.92
C ASP A 171 19.60 -5.73 -5.87
N ARG A 172 18.52 -6.54 -5.91
CA ARG A 172 18.42 -7.78 -6.70
C ARG A 172 19.63 -8.73 -6.59
N GLY A 173 20.24 -8.82 -5.41
CA GLY A 173 21.41 -9.69 -5.18
C GLY A 173 22.73 -9.13 -5.71
N TYR A 174 22.79 -7.84 -6.06
CA TYR A 174 24.03 -7.15 -6.41
C TYR A 174 24.36 -6.07 -5.38
N LEU A 175 25.65 -5.93 -5.06
CA LEU A 175 26.18 -4.81 -4.28
C LEU A 175 26.57 -3.67 -5.22
N TYR A 176 25.95 -2.51 -5.06
CA TYR A 176 26.19 -1.28 -5.81
C TYR A 176 26.97 -0.27 -4.97
N PHE A 177 27.93 0.40 -5.59
CA PHE A 177 28.66 1.55 -5.02
C PHE A 177 28.27 2.81 -5.79
N PRO A 178 27.26 3.59 -5.36
CA PRO A 178 26.66 4.64 -6.17
C PRO A 178 27.60 5.82 -6.45
N SER A 179 28.59 6.05 -5.59
CA SER A 179 29.65 7.03 -5.84
C SER A 179 30.81 6.83 -4.88
N PHE A 180 32.00 6.59 -5.43
CA PHE A 180 33.24 6.53 -4.67
C PHE A 180 34.33 7.33 -5.39
N ARG A 181 35.26 7.87 -4.60
CA ARG A 181 36.46 8.54 -5.07
C ARG A 181 37.69 7.81 -4.57
N LEU A 182 38.57 7.39 -5.45
CA LEU A 182 39.91 6.96 -5.07
C LEU A 182 40.81 8.20 -4.99
N LEU A 183 41.43 8.42 -3.83
CA LEU A 183 42.39 9.50 -3.59
C LEU A 183 43.81 8.96 -3.76
N ARG A 184 44.51 9.40 -4.82
CA ARG A 184 45.94 9.10 -5.00
C ARG A 184 46.76 10.37 -4.88
N TYR A 185 47.55 10.47 -3.82
CA TYR A 185 48.53 11.55 -3.67
C TYR A 185 49.72 11.29 -4.59
N ARG A 186 50.05 12.23 -5.47
CA ARG A 186 51.40 12.28 -6.06
C ARG A 186 52.33 12.99 -5.09
N GLN A 187 53.59 12.58 -5.07
CA GLN A 187 54.69 13.14 -4.25
C GLN A 187 54.84 14.68 -4.28
N ASN A 188 54.12 15.41 -5.15
CA ASN A 188 54.16 16.87 -5.30
C ASN A 188 52.83 17.60 -5.04
N GLY A 189 51.94 17.06 -4.21
CA GLY A 189 50.90 17.86 -3.54
C GLY A 189 49.56 18.08 -4.26
N TYR A 190 49.26 17.33 -5.32
CA TYR A 190 47.92 17.27 -5.91
C TYR A 190 47.40 15.83 -5.88
N GLY A 191 46.21 15.63 -5.30
CA GLY A 191 45.51 14.36 -5.32
C GLY A 191 44.69 14.21 -6.60
N ASP A 192 44.85 13.12 -7.33
CA ASP A 192 43.94 12.75 -8.42
C ASP A 192 42.74 12.02 -7.77
N PHE A 193 41.52 12.55 -7.96
CA PHE A 193 40.28 11.87 -7.57
C PHE A 193 39.75 11.06 -8.75
N TYR A 194 39.64 9.75 -8.59
CA TYR A 194 39.05 8.88 -9.61
C TYR A 194 37.62 8.51 -9.23
N SER A 195 36.65 8.91 -10.05
CA SER A 195 35.28 8.38 -10.06
C SER A 195 35.21 7.34 -11.19
N PRO A 196 34.36 6.29 -11.10
CA PRO A 196 33.92 5.59 -12.30
C PRO A 196 33.42 6.63 -13.32
N ALA A 197 33.67 6.37 -14.61
CA ALA A 197 33.68 7.36 -15.70
C ALA A 197 32.57 8.43 -15.57
N ALA A 198 32.86 9.70 -15.92
CA ALA A 198 31.86 10.78 -15.89
C ALA A 198 30.51 10.33 -16.50
N GLY A 199 29.51 10.11 -15.65
CA GLY A 199 28.19 9.59 -16.03
C GLY A 199 27.92 8.10 -15.76
N ALA A 200 28.85 7.32 -15.20
CA ALA A 200 28.65 5.95 -14.74
C ALA A 200 28.87 5.87 -13.22
N LEU A 201 27.78 5.90 -12.47
CA LEU A 201 27.74 5.91 -11.00
C LEU A 201 27.91 4.51 -10.37
N PHE A 202 28.13 3.42 -11.11
CA PHE A 202 27.88 2.07 -10.59
C PHE A 202 28.92 1.01 -10.96
N ALA A 203 29.37 0.24 -9.95
CA ALA A 203 29.92 -1.09 -10.12
C ALA A 203 29.03 -2.08 -9.34
N GLY A 204 28.43 -3.05 -10.04
CA GLY A 204 27.62 -4.10 -9.44
C GLY A 204 28.44 -5.39 -9.28
N GLN A 205 28.50 -5.94 -8.06
CA GLN A 205 29.08 -7.27 -7.82
C GLN A 205 28.02 -8.26 -7.38
N GLU A 206 28.06 -9.50 -7.91
CA GLU A 206 27.15 -10.57 -7.48
C GLU A 206 27.36 -10.91 -6.00
N VAL A 207 26.26 -10.91 -5.25
CA VAL A 207 26.19 -11.37 -3.87
C VAL A 207 25.45 -12.71 -3.87
N SER A 208 26.04 -13.75 -3.29
CA SER A 208 25.34 -15.04 -3.18
C SER A 208 24.25 -14.96 -2.10
N ALA A 209 23.21 -15.77 -2.25
CA ALA A 209 22.04 -15.80 -1.36
C ALA A 209 22.28 -16.53 -0.03
N THR A 210 23.53 -16.82 0.37
CA THR A 210 23.82 -17.53 1.63
C THR A 210 23.93 -16.56 2.80
N SER A 211 23.69 -17.04 4.03
CA SER A 211 23.79 -16.28 5.28
C SER A 211 25.23 -15.93 5.69
N GLU A 212 26.15 -15.90 4.72
CA GLU A 212 27.57 -15.76 4.94
C GLU A 212 27.97 -14.29 4.96
N ILE A 213 28.84 -13.92 5.91
CA ILE A 213 29.46 -12.60 5.93
C ILE A 213 30.47 -12.56 4.79
N ARG A 214 30.21 -11.75 3.76
CA ARG A 214 31.19 -11.42 2.73
C ARG A 214 31.78 -10.05 3.00
N ARG A 215 33.09 -9.92 2.75
CA ARG A 215 33.82 -8.65 2.83
C ARG A 215 34.32 -8.31 1.44
N HIS A 216 34.20 -7.04 1.05
CA HIS A 216 34.72 -6.54 -0.22
C HIS A 216 36.05 -5.82 0.03
N VAL A 217 36.99 -5.91 -0.89
CA VAL A 217 38.35 -5.36 -0.72
C VAL A 217 38.78 -4.70 -2.02
N PHE A 218 39.42 -3.54 -1.93
CA PHE A 218 40.08 -2.91 -3.08
C PHE A 218 41.56 -3.25 -3.06
N ASP A 219 42.02 -3.94 -4.09
CA ASP A 219 43.40 -4.35 -4.26
C ASP A 219 44.16 -3.34 -5.12
N GLY A 220 44.99 -2.51 -4.47
CA GLY A 220 45.81 -1.51 -5.14
C GLY A 220 46.85 -2.10 -6.08
N GLY A 221 47.28 -3.35 -5.85
CA GLY A 221 48.19 -4.10 -6.71
C GLY A 221 47.53 -4.47 -8.03
N ILE A 222 46.33 -5.06 -7.98
CA ILE A 222 45.53 -5.38 -9.19
C ILE A 222 45.23 -4.11 -10.00
N TYR A 223 44.87 -3.02 -9.32
CA TYR A 223 44.66 -1.73 -10.00
C TYR A 223 45.92 -1.23 -10.73
N ALA A 224 47.09 -1.35 -10.08
CA ALA A 224 48.35 -0.94 -10.67
C ALA A 224 48.77 -1.84 -11.83
N GLU A 225 48.57 -3.15 -11.73
CA GLU A 225 48.83 -4.13 -12.79
C GLU A 225 47.96 -3.87 -14.04
N GLU A 226 46.67 -3.60 -13.86
CA GLU A 226 45.74 -3.28 -14.96
C GLU A 226 46.09 -1.98 -15.69
N LEU A 227 46.83 -1.07 -15.03
CA LEU A 227 47.31 0.18 -15.62
C LEU A 227 48.78 0.12 -16.05
N ASP A 228 49.49 -0.97 -15.74
CA ASP A 228 50.89 -1.10 -16.08
C ASP A 228 51.08 -1.19 -17.60
N GLY A 229 52.15 -0.56 -18.09
CA GLY A 229 52.41 -0.41 -19.54
C GLY A 229 51.51 0.59 -20.27
N ILE A 230 50.48 1.17 -19.63
CA ILE A 230 49.67 2.24 -20.22
C ILE A 230 50.31 3.59 -19.86
N GLY A 231 51.13 4.14 -20.75
CA GLY A 231 51.91 5.36 -20.45
C GLY A 231 51.09 6.60 -20.06
N SER A 232 49.82 6.68 -20.47
CA SER A 232 48.85 7.69 -20.02
C SER A 232 47.44 7.13 -20.17
N PRO A 233 46.91 6.43 -19.15
CA PRO A 233 45.61 5.78 -19.25
C PRO A 233 44.50 6.83 -19.30
N THR A 234 43.51 6.59 -20.16
CA THR A 234 42.28 7.38 -20.22
C THR A 234 41.42 7.14 -18.99
N ASP A 235 40.47 8.03 -18.70
CA ASP A 235 39.59 7.87 -17.54
C ASP A 235 38.70 6.61 -17.63
N ALA A 236 38.36 6.19 -18.85
CA ALA A 236 37.67 4.92 -19.08
C ALA A 236 38.55 3.70 -18.74
N GLN A 237 39.84 3.73 -19.08
CA GLN A 237 40.78 2.65 -18.75
C GLN A 237 41.05 2.58 -17.24
N LYS A 238 41.17 3.73 -16.58
CA LYS A 238 41.28 3.80 -15.12
C LYS A 238 40.04 3.27 -14.41
N ALA A 239 38.84 3.60 -14.91
CA ALA A 239 37.59 3.09 -14.35
C ALA A 239 37.49 1.55 -14.48
N ALA A 240 37.89 0.99 -15.63
CA ALA A 240 37.92 -0.45 -15.84
C ALA A 240 38.91 -1.16 -14.89
N ALA A 241 40.11 -0.60 -14.73
CA ALA A 241 41.10 -1.11 -13.78
C ALA A 241 40.59 -1.06 -12.33
N ALA A 242 39.91 0.01 -11.94
CA ALA A 242 39.33 0.13 -10.59
C ALA A 242 38.24 -0.91 -10.32
N GLN A 243 37.49 -1.28 -11.36
CA GLN A 243 36.48 -2.33 -11.26
C GLN A 243 37.11 -3.72 -11.11
N ALA A 244 38.20 -4.01 -11.83
CA ALA A 244 38.95 -5.25 -11.70
C ALA A 244 39.61 -5.41 -10.32
N ALA A 245 40.01 -4.30 -9.71
CA ALA A 245 40.63 -4.25 -8.39
C ALA A 245 39.68 -4.51 -7.20
N LEU A 246 38.37 -4.60 -7.42
CA LEU A 246 37.39 -4.86 -6.36
C LEU A 246 37.21 -6.39 -6.18
N VAL A 247 37.71 -6.96 -5.09
CA VAL A 247 37.75 -8.42 -4.83
C VAL A 247 36.81 -8.81 -3.68
N ILE A 248 36.21 -10.00 -3.76
CA ILE A 248 35.38 -10.59 -2.70
C ILE A 248 36.23 -11.52 -1.85
N VAL A 249 36.15 -11.38 -0.52
CA VAL A 249 36.74 -12.31 0.44
C VAL A 249 35.61 -13.03 1.18
N ASP A 250 35.57 -14.35 1.01
CA ASP A 250 34.60 -15.23 1.69
C ASP A 250 35.11 -15.58 3.11
N GLY A 251 34.20 -15.57 4.10
CA GLY A 251 34.45 -16.08 5.45
C GLY A 251 34.87 -15.05 6.52
N ASN A 252 35.13 -15.55 7.73
CA ASN A 252 35.52 -14.75 8.91
C ASN A 252 37.01 -14.41 8.97
N ASP A 253 37.82 -14.96 8.06
CA ASP A 253 39.26 -14.72 8.04
C ASP A 253 39.50 -13.21 7.93
N THR A 254 40.20 -12.66 8.92
CA THR A 254 40.76 -11.31 8.82
C THR A 254 41.59 -11.26 7.54
N PRO A 255 41.29 -10.37 6.58
CA PRO A 255 42.21 -10.18 5.47
C PRO A 255 43.58 -9.89 6.07
N LEU A 256 44.60 -10.66 5.68
CA LEU A 256 45.99 -10.29 5.95
C LEU A 256 46.22 -9.01 5.16
N VAL A 257 45.98 -7.87 5.80
CA VAL A 257 46.14 -6.56 5.18
C VAL A 257 47.63 -6.32 5.04
N ASP A 258 48.16 -6.56 3.83
CA ASP A 258 49.42 -5.95 3.42
C ASP A 258 49.20 -4.43 3.26
N THR A 259 50.25 -3.63 3.37
CA THR A 259 50.17 -2.15 3.38
C THR A 259 49.55 -1.56 2.11
N ASP A 260 49.43 -2.36 1.05
CA ASP A 260 48.98 -1.94 -0.28
C ASP A 260 47.50 -2.27 -0.56
N THR A 261 46.83 -3.02 0.33
CA THR A 261 45.43 -3.45 0.17
C THR A 261 44.49 -2.61 1.03
N GLN A 262 43.46 -1.99 0.44
CA GLN A 262 42.46 -1.22 1.18
C GLN A 262 41.19 -2.04 1.40
N VAL A 263 40.75 -2.16 2.66
CA VAL A 263 39.56 -2.95 3.00
C VAL A 263 38.29 -2.10 2.85
N ILE A 264 37.39 -2.49 1.94
CA ILE A 264 36.04 -1.91 1.81
C ILE A 264 35.06 -2.78 2.59
N LEU A 265 34.94 -2.54 3.91
CA LEU A 265 34.02 -3.32 4.74
C LEU A 265 32.54 -2.94 4.47
N ALA A 266 31.96 -3.51 3.42
CA ALA A 266 30.52 -3.77 3.38
C ALA A 266 30.31 -5.17 3.98
N VAL A 267 29.57 -5.26 5.10
CA VAL A 267 29.22 -6.53 5.73
C VAL A 267 27.77 -6.83 5.38
N THR A 268 27.53 -7.90 4.62
CA THR A 268 26.18 -8.36 4.32
C THR A 268 25.71 -9.35 5.37
N ALA A 269 24.76 -8.96 6.23
CA ALA A 269 24.09 -9.88 7.15
C ALA A 269 22.59 -9.94 6.80
N GLY A 270 22.12 -11.08 6.27
CA GLY A 270 20.69 -11.27 5.95
C GLY A 270 20.13 -10.29 4.91
N GLY A 271 20.95 -9.83 3.97
CA GLY A 271 20.54 -8.90 2.90
C GLY A 271 20.35 -7.45 3.32
N LYS A 272 20.80 -7.03 4.51
CA LYS A 272 20.67 -5.65 5.01
C LYS A 272 22.04 -4.96 5.12
N ILE A 273 22.18 -3.80 4.49
CA ILE A 273 23.24 -2.81 4.79
C ILE A 273 22.56 -1.65 5.49
N VAL A 274 23.08 -1.25 6.65
CA VAL A 274 22.60 -0.10 7.42
C VAL A 274 23.61 1.02 7.24
N ASP A 275 23.18 2.17 6.72
CA ASP A 275 24.02 3.35 6.65
C ASP A 275 24.28 3.93 8.06
N SER A 276 25.50 4.42 8.28
CA SER A 276 25.94 5.09 9.51
C SER A 276 25.65 6.60 9.54
N LYS A 277 25.26 7.20 8.40
CA LYS A 277 25.08 8.65 8.25
C LYS A 277 23.63 9.13 8.06
N GLY A 278 22.64 8.23 7.95
CA GLY A 278 21.22 8.58 7.86
C GLY A 278 20.76 9.08 6.48
N TRP A 279 21.41 8.67 5.39
CA TRP A 279 21.03 9.02 4.02
C TRP A 279 19.73 8.30 3.64
N THR A 280 18.82 9.00 2.98
CA THR A 280 17.47 8.53 2.72
C THR A 280 17.41 7.75 1.40
N PHE A 281 16.82 6.56 1.44
CA PHE A 281 16.51 5.77 0.25
C PHE A 281 15.05 5.99 -0.13
N VAL A 282 14.74 5.89 -1.42
CA VAL A 282 13.36 5.93 -1.89
C VAL A 282 12.75 4.52 -1.84
N GLY A 283 11.57 4.40 -1.23
CA GLY A 283 10.71 3.21 -1.34
C GLY A 283 10.25 2.55 -0.05
N ASP A 284 9.41 1.51 -0.18
CA ASP A 284 8.93 0.67 0.94
C ASP A 284 9.92 -0.45 1.33
N VAL A 285 11.05 -0.54 0.63
CA VAL A 285 12.14 -1.46 0.97
C VAL A 285 12.70 -1.13 2.35
N PRO A 286 13.09 -2.12 3.17
CA PRO A 286 13.68 -1.86 4.49
C PRO A 286 14.88 -0.89 4.42
N GLY A 287 14.71 0.33 4.96
CA GLY A 287 15.70 1.41 4.90
C GLY A 287 15.24 2.62 4.06
N GLY A 288 14.17 2.50 3.29
CA GLY A 288 13.52 3.63 2.63
C GLY A 288 12.98 4.63 3.65
N ALA A 289 13.35 5.88 3.46
CA ALA A 289 12.96 6.99 4.35
C ALA A 289 12.13 8.04 3.61
N VAL A 290 12.07 7.96 2.28
CA VAL A 290 11.25 8.82 1.42
C VAL A 290 10.48 7.98 0.40
N VAL A 291 9.35 8.49 -0.09
CA VAL A 291 8.38 7.73 -0.88
C VAL A 291 8.70 7.80 -2.37
N ASN A 292 8.58 6.69 -3.11
CA ASN A 292 8.49 6.72 -4.57
C ASN A 292 7.15 7.35 -4.97
N GLN A 293 7.20 8.51 -5.58
CA GLN A 293 6.05 9.35 -5.91
C GLN A 293 5.36 8.93 -7.21
N PHE A 294 5.97 8.07 -8.04
CA PHE A 294 5.36 7.65 -9.30
C PHE A 294 4.52 6.39 -9.17
N ARG A 295 3.21 6.59 -8.96
CA ARG A 295 2.23 5.52 -8.74
C ARG A 295 1.97 4.59 -9.93
N TYR A 296 2.21 5.04 -11.15
CA TYR A 296 1.93 4.26 -12.37
C TYR A 296 3.09 3.35 -12.76
N GLY A 297 3.99 3.06 -11.82
CA GLY A 297 5.34 2.63 -12.14
C GLY A 297 5.41 1.42 -13.07
N LYS A 298 4.53 0.43 -12.95
CA LYS A 298 4.42 -0.71 -13.90
C LYS A 298 3.39 -0.52 -15.02
N GLU A 299 2.49 0.44 -14.86
CA GLU A 299 1.36 0.75 -15.74
C GLU A 299 1.61 2.13 -16.39
N VAL A 300 2.78 2.27 -17.02
CA VAL A 300 3.29 3.56 -17.51
C VAL A 300 2.34 4.25 -18.48
N ASP A 301 1.44 3.50 -19.12
CA ASP A 301 0.46 4.03 -20.04
C ASP A 301 -0.78 4.64 -19.40
N GLU A 302 -0.94 4.50 -18.08
CA GLU A 302 -1.93 5.25 -17.29
C GLU A 302 -1.37 6.57 -16.75
N THR A 303 -0.14 6.91 -17.11
CA THR A 303 0.52 8.12 -16.63
C THR A 303 -0.21 9.39 -17.09
N PRO A 304 -0.28 10.44 -16.25
CA PRO A 304 -1.03 11.65 -16.57
C PRO A 304 -0.32 12.54 -17.60
N PHE A 305 0.97 12.34 -17.83
CA PHE A 305 1.73 13.05 -18.86
C PHE A 305 2.42 12.08 -19.82
N VAL A 306 2.03 12.16 -21.09
CA VAL A 306 2.60 11.43 -22.23
C VAL A 306 2.96 12.44 -23.31
N TYR A 307 4.09 12.25 -23.99
CA TYR A 307 4.51 13.15 -25.07
C TYR A 307 3.52 13.08 -26.25
N PRO A 308 3.17 14.21 -26.89
CA PRO A 308 2.22 14.21 -27.99
C PRO A 308 2.61 13.25 -29.12
N GLY A 309 1.70 12.32 -29.45
CA GLY A 309 1.90 11.31 -30.49
C GLY A 309 2.34 9.94 -29.99
N ASP A 310 2.76 9.84 -28.72
CA ASP A 310 3.04 8.54 -28.10
C ASP A 310 1.72 7.82 -27.75
N VAL A 311 1.75 6.49 -27.78
CA VAL A 311 0.59 5.62 -27.56
C VAL A 311 0.87 4.51 -26.55
N ALA A 312 -0.19 4.05 -25.87
CA ALA A 312 -0.12 2.86 -25.03
C ALA A 312 0.34 1.63 -25.83
N ALA A 313 1.20 0.81 -25.23
CA ALA A 313 1.76 -0.38 -25.85
C ALA A 313 1.82 -1.56 -24.87
N THR A 314 1.38 -2.72 -25.34
CA THR A 314 1.62 -3.99 -24.65
C THR A 314 3.10 -4.38 -24.78
N ILE A 315 3.69 -4.77 -23.66
CA ILE A 315 5.08 -5.25 -23.60
C ILE A 315 5.09 -6.76 -23.83
N THR A 316 5.80 -7.18 -24.87
CA THR A 316 5.99 -8.59 -25.22
C THR A 316 7.44 -9.06 -25.12
N ASP A 317 8.39 -8.15 -24.84
CA ASP A 317 9.80 -8.52 -24.65
C ASP A 317 9.93 -9.37 -23.37
N THR A 318 10.53 -10.55 -23.50
CA THR A 318 10.61 -11.53 -22.42
C THR A 318 11.42 -11.03 -21.22
N ASN A 319 12.40 -10.14 -21.41
CA ASN A 319 13.18 -9.61 -20.32
C ASN A 319 12.38 -8.59 -19.51
N LEU A 320 11.59 -7.75 -20.17
CA LEU A 320 10.70 -6.81 -19.48
C LEU A 320 9.53 -7.52 -18.79
N VAL A 321 8.94 -8.53 -19.43
CA VAL A 321 7.90 -9.37 -18.80
C VAL A 321 8.45 -10.10 -17.57
N ALA A 322 9.69 -10.60 -17.61
CA ALA A 322 10.35 -11.22 -16.46
C ALA A 322 10.59 -10.23 -15.30
N LEU A 323 10.69 -8.94 -15.59
CA LEU A 323 10.73 -7.86 -14.58
C LEU A 323 9.34 -7.43 -14.09
N GLY A 324 8.27 -8.04 -14.63
CA GLY A 324 6.88 -7.77 -14.28
C GLY A 324 6.26 -6.58 -15.01
N PHE A 325 6.84 -6.15 -16.13
CA PHE A 325 6.25 -5.10 -16.97
C PHE A 325 5.43 -5.70 -18.10
N THR A 326 4.15 -5.36 -18.14
CA THR A 326 3.20 -5.79 -19.18
C THR A 326 2.70 -4.64 -20.04
N ARG A 327 2.88 -3.39 -19.59
CA ARG A 327 2.41 -2.17 -20.27
C ARG A 327 3.48 -1.09 -20.32
N GLY A 328 3.43 -0.24 -21.35
CA GLY A 328 4.38 0.83 -21.58
C GLY A 328 3.86 1.90 -22.54
N ILE A 329 4.63 2.96 -22.72
CA ILE A 329 4.36 4.05 -23.68
C ILE A 329 5.32 3.94 -24.86
N ARG A 330 4.81 3.97 -26.08
CA ARG A 330 5.58 3.83 -27.32
C ARG A 330 5.41 5.05 -28.20
N GLY A 331 6.53 5.60 -28.67
CA GLY A 331 6.52 6.64 -29.70
C GLY A 331 6.84 6.12 -31.08
N GLU A 332 6.65 6.98 -32.07
CA GLU A 332 6.97 6.70 -33.47
C GLU A 332 8.49 6.61 -33.70
N ALA A 333 8.89 6.03 -34.83
CA ALA A 333 10.31 6.04 -35.21
C ALA A 333 10.80 7.48 -35.42
N ASN A 334 12.01 7.79 -34.92
CA ASN A 334 12.60 9.14 -34.98
C ASN A 334 11.84 10.22 -34.20
N SER A 335 11.11 9.85 -33.15
CA SER A 335 10.40 10.80 -32.29
C SER A 335 11.08 10.94 -30.91
N ILE A 336 10.66 11.97 -30.18
CA ILE A 336 10.86 12.02 -28.73
C ILE A 336 9.78 11.14 -28.13
N VAL A 337 10.19 10.23 -27.25
CA VAL A 337 9.26 9.40 -26.46
C VAL A 337 9.45 9.79 -25.02
N ALA A 338 8.40 10.23 -24.34
CA ALA A 338 8.48 10.62 -22.93
C ALA A 338 7.18 10.37 -22.16
N ALA A 339 7.34 9.90 -20.93
CA ALA A 339 6.24 9.59 -20.01
C ALA A 339 6.60 10.05 -18.60
N GLY A 340 5.64 10.58 -17.86
CA GLY A 340 5.88 11.03 -16.48
C GLY A 340 4.66 11.66 -15.82
N GLY A 341 4.92 12.43 -14.77
CA GLY A 341 3.88 12.95 -13.87
C GLY A 341 3.92 14.46 -13.70
N TYR A 342 2.87 14.95 -13.03
CA TYR A 342 2.89 16.27 -12.41
C TYR A 342 3.55 16.16 -11.03
N LEU A 343 4.19 17.24 -10.59
CA LEU A 343 4.80 17.30 -9.27
C LEU A 343 3.75 17.75 -8.25
N ASP A 344 3.66 17.06 -7.11
CA ASP A 344 2.69 17.35 -6.05
C ASP A 344 2.90 18.75 -5.45
N GLU A 345 4.16 19.17 -5.38
CA GLU A 345 4.58 20.51 -5.01
C GLU A 345 5.64 21.00 -6.01
N ASN A 346 5.68 22.32 -6.26
CA ASN A 346 6.75 22.90 -7.05
C ASN A 346 8.08 22.64 -6.33
N PRO A 347 9.00 21.89 -6.94
CA PRO A 347 10.27 21.62 -6.31
C PRO A 347 11.07 22.91 -6.22
N LYS A 348 11.85 23.02 -5.14
CA LYS A 348 12.71 24.17 -4.88
C LYS A 348 14.07 23.90 -5.49
N ALA A 349 14.76 24.98 -5.87
CA ALA A 349 16.16 24.90 -6.22
C ALA A 349 16.93 24.25 -5.04
N GLY A 350 17.68 23.18 -5.34
CA GLY A 350 18.39 22.39 -4.35
C GLY A 350 17.69 21.09 -3.91
N ASP A 351 16.40 20.90 -4.21
CA ASP A 351 15.70 19.63 -3.98
C ASP A 351 16.36 18.50 -4.80
N PHE A 352 16.31 17.29 -4.28
CA PHE A 352 16.86 16.10 -4.92
C PHE A 352 15.83 15.39 -5.77
N ILE A 353 16.25 14.97 -6.96
CA ILE A 353 15.51 14.05 -7.81
C ILE A 353 16.22 12.72 -7.83
N CYS A 354 15.45 11.64 -7.77
CA CYS A 354 15.87 10.29 -8.04
C CYS A 354 14.89 9.66 -9.03
N ALA A 355 15.38 9.18 -10.18
CA ALA A 355 14.56 8.58 -11.22
C ALA A 355 15.20 7.29 -11.75
N ARG A 356 14.39 6.25 -11.93
CA ARG A 356 14.78 5.00 -12.62
C ARG A 356 13.75 4.67 -13.68
N PHE A 357 14.19 4.22 -14.85
CA PHE A 357 13.28 3.79 -15.91
C PHE A 357 13.91 2.81 -16.88
N TYR A 358 13.06 2.08 -17.63
CA TYR A 358 13.50 1.09 -18.60
C TYR A 358 13.08 1.51 -20.01
N LEU A 359 14.01 1.35 -20.96
CA LEU A 359 13.75 1.54 -22.37
C LEU A 359 13.87 0.22 -23.10
N HIS A 360 12.91 -0.03 -23.98
CA HIS A 360 12.96 -1.09 -24.98
C HIS A 360 13.01 -0.47 -26.38
N THR A 361 13.84 -1.01 -27.25
CA THR A 361 13.98 -0.56 -28.64
C THR A 361 13.74 -1.68 -29.63
N SER A 362 13.10 -1.37 -30.76
CA SER A 362 12.90 -2.31 -31.87
C SER A 362 14.19 -2.64 -32.63
N VAL A 363 15.27 -1.89 -32.42
CA VAL A 363 16.56 -2.10 -33.10
C VAL A 363 17.67 -2.20 -32.06
N SER A 364 18.34 -3.35 -32.06
CA SER A 364 19.46 -3.67 -31.14
C SER A 364 20.46 -2.51 -31.01
N GLY A 365 20.67 -2.02 -29.79
CA GLY A 365 21.63 -0.98 -29.46
C GLY A 365 21.19 0.46 -29.72
N GLN A 366 20.03 0.69 -30.34
CA GLN A 366 19.56 2.02 -30.75
C GLN A 366 18.47 2.57 -29.82
N PHE A 367 18.88 3.18 -28.71
CA PHE A 367 17.98 3.68 -27.65
C PHE A 367 17.74 5.19 -27.70
N GLY A 368 18.36 5.91 -28.64
CA GLY A 368 18.37 7.38 -28.63
C GLY A 368 19.23 7.96 -27.51
N GLN A 369 18.98 9.23 -27.18
CA GLN A 369 19.59 9.90 -26.03
C GLN A 369 18.60 9.89 -24.87
N PRO A 370 18.81 9.05 -23.83
CA PRO A 370 17.91 9.00 -22.69
C PRO A 370 17.93 10.34 -21.94
N ARG A 371 16.77 10.76 -21.43
CA ARG A 371 16.58 12.03 -20.74
C ARG A 371 15.68 11.87 -19.53
N VAL A 372 15.95 12.66 -18.49
CA VAL A 372 14.95 13.06 -17.49
C VAL A 372 14.64 14.53 -17.75
N TYR A 373 13.38 14.82 -18.07
CA TYR A 373 12.87 16.15 -18.38
C TYR A 373 12.24 16.78 -17.14
N LEU A 374 12.52 18.07 -16.95
CA LEU A 374 11.89 18.92 -15.94
C LEU A 374 11.31 20.13 -16.67
N TYR A 375 9.98 20.25 -16.67
CA TYR A 375 9.31 21.28 -17.46
C TYR A 375 8.90 22.46 -16.58
N GLU A 376 9.24 23.65 -17.05
CA GLU A 376 8.70 24.93 -16.55
C GLU A 376 7.32 25.21 -17.16
N SER A 377 7.23 25.05 -18.48
CA SER A 377 6.02 25.22 -19.30
C SER A 377 6.16 24.42 -20.60
N GLU A 378 5.08 24.02 -21.26
CA GLU A 378 5.21 23.38 -22.58
C GLU A 378 5.52 24.43 -23.67
N PRO A 379 6.49 24.18 -24.58
CA PRO A 379 7.30 22.97 -24.77
C PRO A 379 8.72 23.04 -24.14
N THR A 380 9.00 24.05 -23.31
CA THR A 380 10.34 24.27 -22.74
C THR A 380 10.62 23.33 -21.57
N ALA A 381 11.58 22.43 -21.76
CA ALA A 381 12.06 21.52 -20.73
C ALA A 381 13.56 21.68 -20.54
N ASP A 382 13.98 21.73 -19.29
CA ASP A 382 15.33 21.33 -18.95
C ASP A 382 15.42 19.81 -18.97
N TYR A 383 16.62 19.31 -19.25
CA TYR A 383 16.87 17.90 -19.17
C TYR A 383 18.22 17.59 -18.53
N VAL A 384 18.28 16.40 -17.96
CA VAL A 384 19.51 15.79 -17.49
C VAL A 384 19.68 14.44 -18.16
N VAL A 385 20.94 14.05 -18.39
CA VAL A 385 21.27 12.75 -18.97
C VAL A 385 21.37 11.74 -17.84
N PRO A 386 20.50 10.72 -17.80
CA PRO A 386 20.61 9.65 -16.82
C PRO A 386 21.78 8.73 -17.18
N THR A 387 22.35 8.13 -16.15
CA THR A 387 23.34 7.07 -16.24
C THR A 387 22.71 5.79 -16.77
N LEU A 388 23.37 5.11 -17.71
CA LEU A 388 23.05 3.72 -18.04
C LEU A 388 23.41 2.84 -16.85
N LEU A 389 22.41 2.31 -16.15
CA LEU A 389 22.61 1.47 -14.98
C LEU A 389 22.92 0.02 -15.38
N ARG A 390 22.17 -0.52 -16.35
CA ARG A 390 22.32 -1.92 -16.77
C ARG A 390 21.91 -2.14 -18.23
N VAL A 391 22.69 -2.98 -18.90
CA VAL A 391 22.30 -3.60 -20.18
C VAL A 391 21.64 -4.93 -19.86
N ILE A 392 20.32 -5.02 -20.06
CA ILE A 392 19.55 -6.25 -19.77
C ILE A 392 19.59 -7.16 -20.99
N SER A 393 19.45 -6.58 -22.17
CA SER A 393 19.61 -7.26 -23.46
C SER A 393 20.10 -6.27 -24.50
N SER A 394 20.26 -6.72 -25.75
CA SER A 394 20.58 -5.82 -26.86
C SER A 394 19.45 -4.83 -27.18
N THR A 395 18.22 -5.13 -26.75
CA THR A 395 17.00 -4.32 -26.98
C THR A 395 16.42 -3.70 -25.71
N VAL A 396 16.92 -4.03 -24.52
CA VAL A 396 16.42 -3.51 -23.24
C VAL A 396 17.56 -2.93 -22.38
N ARG A 397 17.36 -1.70 -21.91
CA ARG A 397 18.28 -0.99 -21.02
C ARG A 397 17.55 -0.36 -19.84
N GLU A 398 18.28 -0.26 -18.73
CA GLU A 398 17.84 0.36 -17.49
C GLU A 398 18.67 1.61 -17.23
N TYR A 399 17.99 2.73 -16.97
CA TYR A 399 18.57 4.04 -16.76
C TYR A 399 18.25 4.56 -15.37
N PHE A 400 19.18 5.34 -14.81
CA PHE A 400 19.07 5.91 -13.47
C PHE A 400 19.63 7.32 -13.42
N TYR A 401 18.99 8.20 -12.67
CA TYR A 401 19.47 9.54 -12.37
C TYR A 401 19.24 9.86 -10.89
N ALA A 402 20.25 10.42 -10.24
CA ALA A 402 20.11 11.08 -8.95
C ALA A 402 20.88 12.40 -8.97
N GLY A 403 20.26 13.48 -8.53
CA GLY A 403 20.89 14.80 -8.55
C GLY A 403 20.03 15.89 -7.95
N ARG A 404 20.57 17.12 -7.90
CA ARG A 404 19.83 18.30 -7.42
C ARG A 404 19.20 19.06 -8.57
N ILE A 405 18.04 19.63 -8.30
CA ILE A 405 17.37 20.57 -9.19
C ILE A 405 18.08 21.92 -9.12
N ALA A 406 18.46 22.46 -10.28
CA ALA A 406 19.16 23.74 -10.37
C ALA A 406 18.21 24.94 -10.18
N ASP A 407 16.98 24.84 -10.69
CA ASP A 407 16.04 25.96 -10.80
C ASP A 407 14.66 25.63 -10.18
N ALA A 408 14.03 26.63 -9.58
CA ALA A 408 12.68 26.52 -9.02
C ALA A 408 11.60 26.52 -10.13
N ASP A 409 10.33 26.35 -9.76
CA ASP A 409 9.15 26.51 -10.64
C ASP A 409 8.96 25.44 -11.74
N ARG A 410 9.31 24.18 -11.43
CA ARG A 410 8.99 23.04 -12.30
C ARG A 410 7.58 22.52 -12.01
N LEU A 411 6.74 22.37 -13.04
CA LEU A 411 5.33 21.94 -12.88
C LEU A 411 5.14 20.43 -13.11
N LYS A 412 6.04 19.81 -13.88
CA LYS A 412 5.94 18.41 -14.29
C LYS A 412 7.31 17.85 -14.66
N TRP A 413 7.38 16.53 -14.71
CA TRP A 413 8.58 15.79 -15.07
C TRP A 413 8.25 14.66 -16.05
N ALA A 414 9.26 14.20 -16.78
CA ALA A 414 9.15 12.99 -17.58
C ALA A 414 10.48 12.27 -17.69
N VAL A 415 10.43 10.99 -18.01
CA VAL A 415 11.58 10.20 -18.42
C VAL A 415 11.34 9.68 -19.82
N GLY A 416 12.42 9.41 -20.55
CA GLY A 416 12.29 8.91 -21.90
C GLY A 416 13.56 9.05 -22.71
N THR A 417 13.41 9.27 -24.00
CA THR A 417 14.54 9.42 -24.92
C THR A 417 14.23 10.40 -26.04
N ASP A 418 15.25 11.11 -26.48
CA ASP A 418 15.26 11.77 -27.79
C ASP A 418 15.82 10.77 -28.81
N ASN A 419 14.94 10.20 -29.62
CA ASN A 419 15.30 9.18 -30.61
C ASN A 419 15.31 9.72 -32.05
N SER A 420 15.42 11.03 -32.23
CA SER A 420 15.25 11.75 -33.51
C SER A 420 16.14 11.30 -34.70
N ALA A 421 17.11 10.40 -34.52
CA ALA A 421 18.10 10.04 -35.55
C ALA A 421 18.29 8.54 -35.83
N ASN A 422 17.58 7.61 -35.18
CA ASN A 422 17.95 6.19 -35.20
C ASN A 422 16.96 5.23 -35.87
N ALA A 423 15.85 5.69 -36.44
CA ALA A 423 14.79 4.88 -37.07
C ALA A 423 14.20 3.75 -36.21
N SER A 424 14.57 3.66 -34.93
CA SER A 424 14.06 2.68 -33.99
C SER A 424 12.76 3.16 -33.35
N ILE A 425 11.89 2.21 -33.00
CA ILE A 425 10.72 2.46 -32.17
C ILE A 425 11.16 2.22 -30.72
N VAL A 426 10.96 3.21 -29.86
CA VAL A 426 11.29 3.09 -28.43
C VAL A 426 10.02 3.01 -27.60
N THR A 427 10.03 2.13 -26.62
CA THR A 427 8.97 1.97 -25.62
C THR A 427 9.56 2.21 -24.23
N ILE A 428 8.95 3.11 -23.47
CA ILE A 428 9.24 3.30 -22.05
C ILE A 428 8.42 2.27 -21.27
N ALA A 429 9.11 1.52 -20.43
CA ALA A 429 8.55 0.54 -19.52
C ALA A 429 9.08 0.83 -18.13
N GLY A 430 8.28 0.64 -17.07
CA GLY A 430 8.75 0.77 -15.70
C GLY A 430 9.30 2.16 -15.36
N ILE A 431 8.59 2.96 -14.56
CA ILE A 431 9.13 4.25 -14.07
C ILE A 431 9.10 4.27 -12.55
N GLN A 432 10.12 4.86 -11.96
CA GLN A 432 10.23 5.12 -10.53
C GLN A 432 10.76 6.53 -10.38
N PHE A 433 10.18 7.32 -9.48
CA PHE A 433 10.54 8.72 -9.35
C PHE A 433 10.32 9.23 -7.93
N HIS A 434 11.21 10.10 -7.50
CA HIS A 434 11.08 10.87 -6.29
C HIS A 434 11.67 12.26 -6.51
N VAL A 435 11.01 13.26 -5.95
CA VAL A 435 11.56 14.58 -5.71
C VAL A 435 11.31 15.00 -4.26
N GLY A 436 12.28 15.64 -3.63
CA GLY A 436 12.09 16.17 -2.28
C GLY A 436 13.28 16.96 -1.74
N PRO A 437 13.10 17.64 -0.60
CA PRO A 437 14.18 18.38 0.05
C PRO A 437 15.26 17.44 0.62
N ASP A 438 14.89 16.20 0.92
CA ASP A 438 15.79 15.22 1.51
C ASP A 438 16.67 14.54 0.44
N PRO A 439 17.97 14.33 0.71
CA PRO A 439 18.88 13.73 -0.25
C PRO A 439 18.58 12.25 -0.55
N ALA A 440 17.93 11.99 -1.68
CA ALA A 440 17.61 10.65 -2.17
C ALA A 440 18.56 10.20 -3.29
N TYR A 441 19.35 9.15 -3.06
CA TYR A 441 20.39 8.70 -4.00
C TYR A 441 20.11 7.35 -4.66
N TRP A 442 19.02 6.68 -4.28
CA TRP A 442 18.65 5.40 -4.84
C TRP A 442 17.15 5.13 -4.66
N ILE A 443 16.58 4.44 -5.64
CA ILE A 443 15.21 3.91 -5.62
C ILE A 443 15.32 2.41 -5.93
N GLY A 444 14.80 1.54 -5.08
CA GLY A 444 14.98 0.09 -5.24
C GLY A 444 14.39 -0.41 -6.55
N SER A 445 15.03 -1.33 -7.26
CA SER A 445 14.55 -1.79 -8.58
C SER A 445 13.17 -2.47 -8.58
N ASN A 446 12.74 -2.98 -7.43
CA ASN A 446 11.44 -3.61 -7.20
C ASN A 446 10.48 -2.67 -6.45
N ASP A 447 10.93 -1.46 -6.11
CA ASP A 447 10.15 -0.43 -5.44
C ASP A 447 9.25 0.27 -6.46
N TYR A 448 8.28 -0.47 -6.96
CA TYR A 448 7.12 0.15 -7.58
C TYR A 448 6.13 0.30 -6.44
N PRO A 449 5.72 1.52 -6.06
CA PRO A 449 4.46 1.62 -5.39
C PRO A 449 3.49 0.87 -6.31
N SER A 450 2.93 -0.24 -5.85
CA SER A 450 1.63 -0.66 -6.38
C SER A 450 0.81 0.61 -6.43
N PRO A 451 0.14 0.99 -7.54
CA PRO A 451 -0.67 2.20 -7.60
C PRO A 451 -1.41 2.27 -6.26
N PRO A 452 -1.03 3.25 -5.39
CA PRO A 452 -0.97 3.08 -3.95
C PRO A 452 -2.29 2.54 -3.53
N GLY A 453 -2.36 1.22 -3.23
CA GLY A 453 -3.58 0.41 -3.37
C GLY A 453 -4.80 1.26 -3.08
N TRP A 454 -5.36 1.89 -4.10
CA TRP A 454 -6.52 2.78 -4.02
C TRP A 454 -6.61 3.56 -2.68
N GLY A 455 -5.53 4.19 -2.24
CA GLY A 455 -5.32 4.49 -0.81
C GLY A 455 -4.96 5.94 -0.49
N SER A 456 -4.65 6.76 -1.50
CA SER A 456 -4.43 8.21 -1.32
C SER A 456 -5.69 8.96 -0.87
N GLY A 457 -6.83 8.26 -0.74
CA GLY A 457 -8.11 8.86 -0.42
C GLY A 457 -8.78 9.56 -1.60
N SER A 458 -8.06 9.80 -2.70
CA SER A 458 -8.52 10.58 -3.86
C SER A 458 -8.83 9.77 -5.11
N ASP A 459 -8.41 8.50 -5.22
CA ASP A 459 -8.74 7.65 -6.37
C ASP A 459 -10.16 7.07 -6.25
N PRO A 460 -11.07 7.31 -7.21
CA PRO A 460 -12.43 6.79 -7.11
C PRO A 460 -12.51 5.28 -7.39
N LEU A 461 -12.92 4.53 -6.37
CA LEU A 461 -13.36 3.14 -6.49
C LEU A 461 -14.71 3.07 -7.20
N LEU A 462 -14.64 2.62 -8.45
CA LEU A 462 -15.67 2.69 -9.48
C LEU A 462 -15.41 1.57 -10.52
N SER A 463 -16.45 1.05 -11.16
CA SER A 463 -16.39 0.15 -12.32
C SER A 463 -16.03 0.91 -13.60
N ASP A 464 -15.52 0.21 -14.62
CA ASP A 464 -15.23 0.85 -15.93
C ASP A 464 -16.50 1.25 -16.71
N GLU A 465 -17.66 0.82 -16.22
CA GLU A 465 -18.99 1.06 -16.79
C GLU A 465 -19.93 1.63 -15.73
N LEU A 466 -20.80 2.57 -16.13
CA LEU A 466 -21.99 3.00 -15.37
C LEU A 466 -23.24 2.68 -16.19
N PHE A 467 -24.31 2.26 -15.52
CA PHE A 467 -25.54 1.81 -16.16
C PHE A 467 -26.70 2.74 -15.80
N LEU A 468 -27.33 3.30 -16.81
CA LEU A 468 -28.43 4.25 -16.70
C LEU A 468 -29.66 3.75 -17.49
N VAL A 469 -30.81 4.31 -17.18
CA VAL A 469 -32.08 4.06 -17.88
C VAL A 469 -32.70 5.36 -18.35
N SER A 470 -33.35 5.37 -19.51
CA SER A 470 -33.80 6.61 -20.16
C SER A 470 -34.96 7.34 -19.48
N ASP A 471 -35.68 6.71 -18.55
CA ASP A 471 -36.93 7.25 -18.01
C ASP A 471 -36.74 8.23 -16.85
N ARG A 472 -35.55 8.29 -16.24
CA ARG A 472 -35.24 9.19 -15.12
C ARG A 472 -33.74 9.37 -14.87
N PRO A 473 -33.33 10.46 -14.20
CA PRO A 473 -31.98 10.57 -13.64
C PRO A 473 -31.72 9.59 -12.50
N THR A 474 -30.49 9.11 -12.38
CA THR A 474 -30.06 8.24 -11.28
C THR A 474 -29.15 8.98 -10.30
N PRO A 475 -29.26 8.73 -8.98
CA PRO A 475 -28.40 9.38 -7.99
C PRO A 475 -26.99 8.79 -8.05
N PHE A 476 -25.98 9.64 -7.92
CA PHE A 476 -24.56 9.29 -7.89
C PHE A 476 -23.89 10.04 -6.74
N PHE A 477 -23.24 9.31 -5.84
CA PHE A 477 -22.61 9.79 -4.61
C PHE A 477 -21.09 9.59 -4.73
N PRO A 478 -20.36 10.56 -5.30
CA PRO A 478 -18.92 10.45 -5.55
C PRO A 478 -18.13 10.10 -4.29
N ALA A 479 -18.51 10.68 -3.14
CA ALA A 479 -17.84 10.43 -1.87
C ALA A 479 -17.74 8.94 -1.54
N ASN A 480 -18.72 8.11 -1.94
CA ASN A 480 -18.68 6.67 -1.72
C ASN A 480 -17.61 5.95 -2.53
N GLY A 481 -17.05 6.59 -3.56
CA GLY A 481 -15.88 6.10 -4.29
C GLY A 481 -14.55 6.46 -3.63
N LEU A 482 -14.51 7.29 -2.58
CA LEU A 482 -13.26 7.72 -1.92
C LEU A 482 -12.92 6.87 -0.69
N ALA A 483 -11.64 6.74 -0.35
CA ALA A 483 -11.24 5.97 0.83
C ALA A 483 -11.60 6.69 2.14
N LYS A 484 -11.63 8.03 2.11
CA LYS A 484 -12.13 8.87 3.20
C LYS A 484 -13.38 9.61 2.70
N ARG A 485 -14.55 9.14 3.12
CA ARG A 485 -15.87 9.73 2.80
C ARG A 485 -16.24 10.85 3.77
N SER A 486 -15.47 10.99 4.86
CA SER A 486 -15.67 11.97 5.92
C SER A 486 -15.23 13.38 5.57
N LEU A 487 -14.44 13.52 4.52
CA LEU A 487 -14.02 14.80 3.99
C LEU A 487 -14.96 15.19 2.85
N PRO A 488 -15.25 16.49 2.66
CA PRO A 488 -15.91 16.91 1.43
C PRO A 488 -15.05 16.44 0.25
N ALA A 489 -15.68 15.73 -0.68
CA ALA A 489 -15.06 15.41 -1.95
C ALA A 489 -15.26 16.63 -2.84
N ILE A 490 -14.21 17.11 -3.51
CA ILE A 490 -14.45 17.96 -4.68
C ILE A 490 -14.48 17.03 -5.87
N ALA A 491 -15.69 16.83 -6.40
CA ALA A 491 -15.92 16.01 -7.58
C ALA A 491 -16.38 16.91 -8.73
N GLU A 492 -15.72 16.77 -9.87
CA GLU A 492 -16.07 17.39 -11.13
C GLU A 492 -16.46 16.28 -12.12
N LEU A 493 -17.63 16.44 -12.72
CA LEU A 493 -18.15 15.54 -13.75
C LEU A 493 -18.14 16.30 -15.08
N SER A 494 -17.41 15.77 -16.05
CA SER A 494 -17.39 16.29 -17.42
C SER A 494 -17.71 15.16 -18.39
N ALA A 495 -18.76 15.30 -19.20
CA ALA A 495 -19.06 14.35 -20.26
C ALA A 495 -18.30 14.73 -21.54
N SER A 496 -17.77 13.74 -22.26
CA SER A 496 -17.26 13.96 -23.63
C SER A 496 -18.46 14.25 -24.56
N PRO A 497 -18.32 15.18 -25.52
CA PRO A 497 -19.26 16.27 -25.77
C PRO A 497 -20.72 15.83 -25.82
N ALA A 498 -21.50 16.43 -24.92
CA ALA A 498 -22.95 16.43 -24.93
C ALA A 498 -23.51 16.76 -26.31
N ILE A 499 -24.60 16.08 -26.65
CA ILE A 499 -25.52 16.47 -27.71
C ILE A 499 -26.00 17.91 -27.36
N ASP A 500 -25.51 18.89 -28.10
CA ASP A 500 -25.73 20.35 -27.97
C ASP A 500 -25.21 21.09 -26.69
N PRO A 501 -24.59 22.28 -26.84
CA PRO A 501 -24.07 23.08 -25.71
C PRO A 501 -25.12 23.99 -25.04
N PRO A 502 -25.02 24.33 -23.73
CA PRO A 502 -24.50 23.57 -22.59
C PRO A 502 -25.60 23.39 -21.54
N VAL A 503 -26.21 22.21 -21.45
CA VAL A 503 -26.97 21.83 -20.25
C VAL A 503 -25.99 21.09 -19.34
N PRO A 504 -25.71 21.56 -18.11
CA PRO A 504 -24.87 20.83 -17.17
C PRO A 504 -25.41 19.39 -17.05
N PRO A 505 -24.56 18.35 -17.15
CA PRO A 505 -25.02 16.96 -17.22
C PRO A 505 -25.60 16.43 -15.90
N TYR A 506 -25.73 17.27 -14.87
CA TYR A 506 -26.23 16.91 -13.55
C TYR A 506 -26.96 18.06 -12.85
N PHE A 507 -27.89 17.70 -11.97
CA PHE A 507 -28.41 18.61 -10.94
C PHE A 507 -27.66 18.37 -9.63
N ASP A 508 -26.99 19.39 -9.11
CA ASP A 508 -26.45 19.42 -7.74
C ASP A 508 -27.56 19.85 -6.77
N SER A 509 -27.75 19.10 -5.68
CA SER A 509 -28.83 19.33 -4.72
C SER A 509 -28.36 19.58 -3.27
N GLY A 510 -27.09 19.86 -3.02
CA GLY A 510 -26.64 20.06 -1.63
C GLY A 510 -25.20 20.52 -1.43
N ARG A 511 -24.71 20.43 -0.19
CA ARG A 511 -23.32 20.76 0.20
C ARG A 511 -22.36 20.23 -0.87
N ALA A 512 -21.51 21.12 -1.39
CA ALA A 512 -20.60 20.91 -2.52
C ALA A 512 -20.25 19.42 -2.75
N SER A 513 -20.80 18.85 -3.84
CA SER A 513 -20.39 17.57 -4.44
C SER A 513 -20.75 16.25 -3.72
N ASP A 514 -21.68 16.24 -2.76
CA ASP A 514 -22.12 15.00 -2.08
C ASP A 514 -23.06 14.11 -2.94
N LEU A 515 -23.86 14.71 -3.83
CA LEU A 515 -24.85 14.00 -4.68
C LEU A 515 -24.99 14.68 -6.04
N PHE A 516 -24.83 13.90 -7.10
CA PHE A 516 -25.17 14.27 -8.47
C PHE A 516 -26.34 13.43 -8.98
N TRP A 517 -27.26 14.04 -9.72
CA TRP A 517 -28.25 13.31 -10.50
C TRP A 517 -27.75 13.15 -11.93
N LEU A 518 -27.41 11.93 -12.33
CA LEU A 518 -26.94 11.62 -13.68
C LEU A 518 -28.15 11.53 -14.61
N ASP A 519 -28.34 12.55 -15.46
CA ASP A 519 -29.41 12.57 -16.45
C ASP A 519 -28.95 11.87 -17.75
N PRO A 520 -29.54 10.71 -18.11
CA PRO A 520 -29.16 9.97 -19.31
C PRO A 520 -29.34 10.76 -20.61
N THR A 521 -30.20 11.79 -20.63
CA THR A 521 -30.45 12.62 -21.81
C THR A 521 -29.37 13.68 -22.03
N ALA A 522 -28.57 13.97 -21.00
CA ALA A 522 -27.50 14.96 -21.02
C ALA A 522 -26.09 14.34 -21.07
N LEU A 523 -26.00 13.00 -21.06
CA LEU A 523 -24.74 12.25 -21.05
C LEU A 523 -24.50 11.58 -22.41
N GLY A 524 -23.25 11.65 -22.90
CA GLY A 524 -22.78 10.85 -24.02
C GLY A 524 -22.29 9.46 -23.56
N ASP A 525 -21.60 8.74 -24.45
CA ASP A 525 -21.12 7.36 -24.18
C ASP A 525 -20.01 7.28 -23.12
N ASN A 526 -19.45 8.42 -22.69
CA ASN A 526 -18.35 8.46 -21.73
C ASN A 526 -18.51 9.63 -20.74
N LEU A 527 -18.23 9.34 -19.48
CA LEU A 527 -18.18 10.32 -18.39
C LEU A 527 -16.77 10.37 -17.80
N LYS A 528 -16.15 11.54 -17.82
CA LYS A 528 -14.90 11.81 -17.12
C LYS A 528 -15.22 12.33 -15.72
N ILE A 529 -14.72 11.62 -14.72
CA ILE A 529 -14.91 11.87 -13.30
C ILE A 529 -13.56 12.30 -12.73
N SER A 530 -13.47 13.53 -12.29
CA SER A 530 -12.29 14.07 -11.61
C SER A 530 -12.63 14.28 -10.13
N MET A 531 -11.85 13.67 -9.23
CA MET A 531 -12.11 13.68 -7.80
C MET A 531 -10.84 14.00 -7.02
N ARG A 532 -11.00 14.79 -5.96
CA ARG A 532 -9.97 15.04 -4.94
C ARG A 532 -10.60 15.06 -3.57
N ALA A 533 -9.84 14.62 -2.57
CA ALA A 533 -10.22 14.78 -1.17
C ALA A 533 -9.81 16.19 -0.70
N ASP A 534 -10.63 16.81 0.16
CA ASP A 534 -10.34 18.14 0.70
C ASP A 534 -9.04 18.22 1.52
N ASP A 535 -8.59 17.12 2.13
CA ASP A 535 -7.31 17.05 2.85
C ASP A 535 -6.09 16.83 1.93
N ALA A 536 -6.34 16.52 0.66
CA ALA A 536 -5.34 16.33 -0.38
C ALA A 536 -5.75 17.07 -1.68
N PRO A 537 -5.98 18.39 -1.64
CA PRO A 537 -6.60 19.13 -2.75
C PRO A 537 -5.71 19.21 -4.01
N HIS A 538 -4.42 18.88 -3.87
CA HIS A 538 -3.45 18.78 -4.96
C HIS A 538 -3.52 17.42 -5.69
N ILE A 539 -4.07 16.37 -5.05
CA ILE A 539 -4.18 15.04 -5.64
C ILE A 539 -5.54 14.88 -6.31
N VAL A 540 -5.60 15.16 -7.61
CA VAL A 540 -6.78 14.89 -8.43
C VAL A 540 -6.61 13.52 -9.08
N SER A 541 -7.51 12.58 -8.79
CA SER A 541 -7.68 11.40 -9.64
C SER A 541 -8.70 11.70 -10.72
N THR A 542 -8.46 11.19 -11.92
CA THR A 542 -9.35 11.37 -13.05
C THR A 542 -9.53 10.05 -13.74
N ARG A 543 -10.78 9.66 -13.95
CA ARG A 543 -11.13 8.44 -14.66
C ARG A 543 -12.22 8.70 -15.68
N THR A 544 -12.08 8.09 -16.85
CA THR A 544 -13.16 8.03 -17.85
C THR A 544 -13.85 6.68 -17.71
N VAL A 545 -15.18 6.71 -17.60
CA VAL A 545 -16.01 5.50 -17.56
C VAL A 545 -16.99 5.50 -18.73
N ALA A 546 -17.29 4.30 -19.22
CA ALA A 546 -18.31 4.10 -20.23
C ALA A 546 -19.70 4.30 -19.61
N ILE A 547 -20.57 5.02 -20.30
CA ILE A 547 -21.98 5.19 -19.92
C ILE A 547 -22.83 4.30 -20.82
N ASN A 548 -23.47 3.31 -20.21
CA ASN A 548 -24.44 2.44 -20.85
C ASN A 548 -25.85 2.93 -20.51
N THR A 549 -26.56 3.47 -21.50
CA THR A 549 -27.95 3.93 -21.32
C THR A 549 -28.90 3.04 -22.09
N ARG A 550 -29.90 2.47 -21.39
CA ARG A 550 -30.96 1.68 -22.01
C ARG A 550 -32.28 2.44 -22.06
N ALA A 551 -32.94 2.40 -23.20
CA ALA A 551 -34.31 2.87 -23.33
C ALA A 551 -35.26 1.94 -22.58
N VAL A 552 -36.04 2.49 -21.64
CA VAL A 552 -37.06 1.74 -20.87
C VAL A 552 -38.42 2.47 -20.87
N PRO A 553 -39.55 1.76 -20.76
CA PRO A 553 -39.68 0.29 -20.80
C PRO A 553 -39.21 -0.32 -22.12
N LEU A 554 -38.74 -1.56 -22.09
CA LEU A 554 -38.32 -2.27 -23.31
C LEU A 554 -39.50 -2.38 -24.28
N ALA A 555 -39.23 -2.15 -25.58
CA ALA A 555 -40.25 -2.20 -26.62
C ALA A 555 -40.93 -3.57 -26.72
N SER A 556 -40.20 -4.64 -26.41
CA SER A 556 -40.69 -6.01 -26.31
C SER A 556 -40.41 -6.55 -24.92
N PRO A 557 -41.40 -7.17 -24.24
CA PRO A 557 -41.17 -7.84 -22.98
C PRO A 557 -40.11 -8.93 -23.10
N VAL A 558 -39.21 -8.99 -22.12
CA VAL A 558 -38.13 -10.00 -22.02
C VAL A 558 -38.34 -10.79 -20.74
N SER A 559 -38.14 -12.12 -20.79
CA SER A 559 -38.12 -12.98 -19.61
C SER A 559 -36.73 -13.59 -19.47
N ILE A 560 -36.16 -13.54 -18.26
CA ILE A 560 -34.82 -14.02 -17.96
C ILE A 560 -34.82 -14.93 -16.73
N ASN A 561 -34.00 -15.97 -16.78
CA ASN A 561 -33.68 -16.82 -15.64
C ASN A 561 -32.43 -16.31 -14.94
N CYS A 562 -32.55 -16.06 -13.63
CA CYS A 562 -31.50 -15.52 -12.80
C CYS A 562 -31.13 -16.49 -11.69
N ALA A 563 -29.84 -16.77 -11.54
CA ALA A 563 -29.30 -17.28 -10.28
C ALA A 563 -28.64 -16.12 -9.53
N TYR A 564 -28.76 -16.05 -8.21
CA TYR A 564 -27.94 -15.11 -7.46
C TYR A 564 -27.30 -15.76 -6.25
N PHE A 565 -26.05 -15.36 -6.01
CA PHE A 565 -25.24 -15.76 -4.88
C PHE A 565 -24.88 -14.50 -4.11
N GLY A 566 -25.28 -14.43 -2.84
CA GLY A 566 -25.01 -13.24 -2.07
C GLY A 566 -25.01 -13.45 -0.56
N ASP A 567 -24.55 -12.44 0.15
CA ASP A 567 -24.56 -12.40 1.60
C ASP A 567 -25.89 -11.83 2.16
N SER A 568 -25.89 -11.34 3.40
CA SER A 568 -27.10 -10.81 4.04
C SER A 568 -27.71 -9.62 3.30
N LEU A 569 -26.92 -8.83 2.57
CA LEU A 569 -27.41 -7.71 1.76
C LEU A 569 -28.29 -8.15 0.57
N SER A 570 -28.23 -9.43 0.21
CA SER A 570 -29.01 -10.03 -0.88
C SER A 570 -30.14 -10.97 -0.40
N ASN A 571 -30.20 -11.26 0.90
CA ASN A 571 -31.15 -12.21 1.49
C ASN A 571 -32.52 -11.58 1.82
N ASP A 572 -32.56 -10.26 2.03
CA ASP A 572 -33.76 -9.53 2.47
C ASP A 572 -34.65 -9.08 1.29
N ASN A 573 -34.91 -7.78 1.14
CA ASN A 573 -35.86 -7.25 0.15
C ASN A 573 -35.31 -7.16 -1.29
N PHE A 574 -34.10 -7.69 -1.52
CA PHE A 574 -33.41 -7.60 -2.81
C PHE A 574 -34.23 -8.13 -3.98
N SER A 575 -34.66 -9.40 -3.95
CA SER A 575 -35.36 -10.02 -5.09
C SER A 575 -36.73 -9.38 -5.38
N PRO A 576 -37.58 -9.10 -4.37
CA PRO A 576 -38.86 -8.42 -4.60
C PRO A 576 -38.71 -7.02 -5.20
N ASP A 577 -37.76 -6.23 -4.71
CA ASP A 577 -37.53 -4.88 -5.21
C ASP A 577 -37.00 -4.90 -6.64
N LEU A 578 -36.06 -5.79 -6.92
CA LEU A 578 -35.52 -5.97 -8.26
C LEU A 578 -36.60 -6.41 -9.25
N LYS A 579 -37.48 -7.34 -8.85
CA LYS A 579 -38.60 -7.81 -9.68
C LYS A 579 -39.60 -6.69 -9.97
N ALA A 580 -39.92 -5.86 -8.98
CA ALA A 580 -40.82 -4.73 -9.16
C ALA A 580 -40.24 -3.66 -10.12
N LEU A 581 -38.96 -3.34 -9.97
CA LEU A 581 -38.26 -2.38 -10.85
C LEU A 581 -38.18 -2.90 -12.29
N LEU A 582 -37.74 -4.14 -12.48
CA LEU A 582 -37.60 -4.76 -13.80
C LEU A 582 -38.96 -4.95 -14.50
N ALA A 583 -40.00 -5.33 -13.76
CA ALA A 583 -41.35 -5.46 -14.32
C ALA A 583 -41.87 -4.12 -14.87
N ALA A 584 -41.56 -2.99 -14.21
CA ALA A 584 -41.90 -1.66 -14.70
C ALA A 584 -41.18 -1.32 -16.02
N TRP A 585 -40.07 -2.00 -16.32
CA TRP A 585 -39.30 -1.83 -17.56
C TRP A 585 -39.55 -2.96 -18.59
N ASN A 586 -40.64 -3.73 -18.44
CA ASN A 586 -41.00 -4.87 -19.27
C ASN A 586 -39.98 -6.04 -19.23
N VAL A 587 -39.32 -6.25 -18.09
CA VAL A 587 -38.44 -7.40 -17.85
C VAL A 587 -39.03 -8.28 -16.74
N ASP A 588 -39.31 -9.53 -17.07
CA ASP A 588 -39.73 -10.57 -16.11
C ASP A 588 -38.52 -11.39 -15.66
N ILE A 589 -38.13 -11.26 -14.40
CA ILE A 589 -37.00 -11.99 -13.81
C ILE A 589 -37.49 -13.17 -12.97
N ASN A 590 -36.95 -14.34 -13.26
CA ASN A 590 -37.26 -15.59 -12.57
C ASN A 590 -36.03 -16.04 -11.76
N PHE A 591 -36.11 -15.98 -10.43
CA PHE A 591 -34.99 -16.36 -9.55
C PHE A 591 -34.94 -17.87 -9.32
N HIS A 592 -33.73 -18.42 -9.36
CA HIS A 592 -33.46 -19.85 -9.21
C HIS A 592 -32.40 -20.11 -8.14
N GLY A 593 -32.76 -20.94 -7.16
CA GLY A 593 -31.87 -21.47 -6.13
C GLY A 593 -32.60 -22.42 -5.20
N THR A 594 -32.01 -22.71 -4.05
CA THR A 594 -32.53 -23.70 -3.10
C THR A 594 -33.01 -23.11 -1.77
N LEU A 595 -32.58 -21.88 -1.44
CA LEU A 595 -33.03 -21.15 -0.27
C LEU A 595 -34.20 -20.22 -0.66
N ALA A 596 -35.34 -20.36 0.00
CA ALA A 596 -36.44 -19.41 -0.18
C ALA A 596 -36.15 -18.14 0.63
N ASN A 597 -36.23 -16.97 0.01
CA ASN A 597 -36.17 -15.70 0.75
C ASN A 597 -37.51 -15.41 1.46
N ASN A 598 -37.57 -14.33 2.23
CA ASN A 598 -38.77 -13.93 2.96
C ASN A 598 -39.99 -13.62 2.07
N ALA A 599 -39.77 -13.42 0.76
CA ALA A 599 -40.81 -13.19 -0.23
C ALA A 599 -41.20 -14.44 -1.03
N GLY A 600 -40.61 -15.60 -0.74
CA GLY A 600 -40.92 -16.89 -1.38
C GLY A 600 -40.21 -17.14 -2.72
N GLU A 601 -39.36 -16.21 -3.18
CA GLU A 601 -38.48 -16.45 -4.33
C GLU A 601 -37.32 -17.36 -3.89
N THR A 602 -36.86 -18.26 -4.76
CA THR A 602 -35.75 -19.16 -4.43
C THR A 602 -34.44 -18.70 -5.04
N ALA A 603 -33.39 -18.63 -4.22
CA ALA A 603 -32.07 -18.18 -4.62
C ALA A 603 -31.00 -18.58 -3.59
N GLU A 604 -29.81 -17.99 -3.66
CA GLU A 604 -28.69 -18.26 -2.75
C GLU A 604 -28.16 -16.97 -2.10
N GLY A 605 -29.06 -16.10 -1.61
CA GLY A 605 -28.70 -15.03 -0.66
C GLY A 605 -28.65 -15.61 0.75
N ARG A 606 -27.46 -15.88 1.29
CA ARG A 606 -27.31 -16.56 2.60
C ARG A 606 -26.82 -15.58 3.65
N GLY A 607 -27.73 -15.20 4.56
CA GLY A 607 -27.39 -14.37 5.71
C GLY A 607 -26.31 -15.02 6.58
N GLY A 608 -25.27 -14.24 6.94
CA GLY A 608 -24.15 -14.70 7.75
C GLY A 608 -23.14 -15.61 7.05
N TRP A 609 -23.28 -15.83 5.74
CA TRP A 609 -22.28 -16.58 4.95
C TRP A 609 -21.27 -15.64 4.31
N SER A 610 -20.01 -16.02 4.39
CA SER A 610 -18.88 -15.42 3.68
C SER A 610 -18.55 -16.22 2.41
N LEU A 611 -17.78 -15.66 1.49
CA LEU A 611 -17.25 -16.32 0.30
C LEU A 611 -16.54 -17.64 0.66
N ALA A 612 -15.70 -17.60 1.70
CA ALA A 612 -15.04 -18.79 2.23
C ALA A 612 -16.04 -19.86 2.73
N ASN A 613 -17.24 -19.48 3.18
CA ASN A 613 -18.29 -20.44 3.50
C ASN A 613 -18.88 -21.08 2.24
N TYR A 614 -19.18 -20.31 1.19
CA TYR A 614 -19.65 -20.86 -0.10
C TYR A 614 -18.66 -21.87 -0.67
N ILE A 615 -17.37 -21.51 -0.71
CA ILE A 615 -16.30 -22.39 -1.21
C ILE A 615 -16.04 -23.56 -0.25
N GLY A 616 -16.40 -23.42 1.04
CA GLY A 616 -16.27 -24.45 2.06
C GLY A 616 -14.92 -24.50 2.77
N THR A 617 -14.02 -23.55 2.48
CA THR A 617 -12.72 -23.39 3.15
C THR A 617 -12.87 -22.91 4.60
N ARG A 618 -13.93 -22.15 4.89
CA ARG A 618 -14.28 -21.76 6.27
C ARG A 618 -15.50 -22.53 6.76
N GLN A 619 -15.26 -23.27 7.85
CA GLN A 619 -16.25 -24.07 8.57
C GLN A 619 -16.55 -23.37 9.89
N GLY A 620 -17.81 -23.30 10.31
CA GLY A 620 -18.16 -22.52 11.51
C GLY A 620 -19.66 -22.45 11.77
N SER A 621 -20.11 -21.44 12.52
CA SER A 621 -21.52 -21.25 12.90
C SER A 621 -22.48 -21.04 11.72
N ALA A 622 -21.96 -20.64 10.55
CA ALA A 622 -22.77 -20.41 9.35
C ALA A 622 -23.40 -21.69 8.78
N TRP A 623 -22.75 -22.86 8.93
CA TRP A 623 -23.27 -24.13 8.45
C TRP A 623 -22.67 -25.33 9.20
N SER A 624 -23.47 -26.37 9.41
CA SER A 624 -23.10 -27.54 10.24
C SER A 624 -22.97 -28.85 9.48
N SER A 625 -23.43 -28.91 8.23
CA SER A 625 -23.44 -30.15 7.45
C SER A 625 -23.31 -29.89 5.95
N VAL A 626 -22.79 -30.89 5.22
CA VAL A 626 -22.79 -30.90 3.76
C VAL A 626 -24.01 -31.66 3.26
N VAL A 627 -24.72 -31.13 2.27
CA VAL A 627 -25.79 -31.84 1.59
C VAL A 627 -25.15 -32.92 0.72
N ALA A 628 -25.23 -34.18 1.15
CA ALA A 628 -24.67 -35.31 0.42
C ALA A 628 -25.26 -35.41 -1.00
N ALA A 629 -24.45 -35.87 -1.96
CA ALA A 629 -24.91 -36.14 -3.32
C ALA A 629 -25.93 -37.29 -3.33
N GLY A 630 -27.01 -37.15 -4.10
CA GLY A 630 -28.05 -38.17 -4.27
C GLY A 630 -29.46 -37.68 -3.98
N SER A 631 -30.46 -38.33 -4.59
CA SER A 631 -31.86 -37.92 -4.54
C SER A 631 -32.47 -37.87 -3.13
N PRO A 632 -32.26 -38.85 -2.22
CA PRO A 632 -32.85 -38.80 -0.88
C PRO A 632 -32.35 -37.62 -0.03
N ALA A 633 -31.04 -37.34 -0.05
CA ALA A 633 -30.46 -36.23 0.69
C ALA A 633 -30.88 -34.86 0.11
N THR A 634 -30.90 -34.75 -1.22
CA THR A 634 -31.39 -33.56 -1.94
C THR A 634 -32.86 -33.27 -1.60
N THR A 635 -33.71 -34.31 -1.60
CA THR A 635 -35.13 -34.20 -1.25
C THR A 635 -35.33 -33.81 0.21
N ALA A 636 -34.57 -34.41 1.13
CA ALA A 636 -34.63 -34.06 2.55
C ALA A 636 -34.21 -32.60 2.80
N TYR A 637 -33.15 -32.14 2.13
CA TYR A 637 -32.71 -30.74 2.18
C TYR A 637 -33.79 -29.78 1.66
N LEU A 638 -34.38 -30.06 0.49
CA LEU A 638 -35.47 -29.25 -0.08
C LEU A 638 -36.78 -29.33 0.70
N ALA A 639 -36.96 -30.31 1.58
CA ALA A 639 -38.10 -30.39 2.49
C ALA A 639 -37.88 -29.61 3.80
N GLY A 640 -36.63 -29.22 4.10
CA GLY A 640 -36.28 -28.44 5.29
C GLY A 640 -36.87 -27.02 5.26
N ASP A 641 -37.02 -26.43 6.45
CA ASP A 641 -37.35 -25.01 6.59
C ASP A 641 -36.16 -24.11 6.23
N TYR A 642 -36.37 -22.79 6.29
CA TYR A 642 -35.35 -21.81 5.97
C TYR A 642 -34.06 -22.03 6.76
N THR A 643 -34.16 -22.19 8.09
CA THR A 643 -33.01 -22.36 8.99
C THR A 643 -32.24 -23.66 8.69
N ALA A 644 -32.95 -24.76 8.45
CA ALA A 644 -32.33 -26.04 8.09
C ALA A 644 -31.56 -25.94 6.76
N ARG A 645 -32.12 -25.23 5.77
CA ARG A 645 -31.44 -25.03 4.48
C ARG A 645 -30.28 -24.05 4.57
N LEU A 646 -30.43 -22.98 5.35
CA LEU A 646 -29.38 -22.00 5.59
C LEU A 646 -28.16 -22.66 6.26
N ASN A 647 -28.37 -23.59 7.19
CA ASN A 647 -27.31 -24.26 7.94
C ASN A 647 -26.70 -25.48 7.24
N ALA A 648 -27.16 -25.81 6.03
CA ALA A 648 -26.65 -26.93 5.24
C ALA A 648 -25.93 -26.40 4.00
N GLN A 649 -24.87 -27.10 3.60
CA GLN A 649 -23.97 -26.68 2.52
C GLN A 649 -24.26 -27.42 1.20
N PRO A 650 -24.97 -26.78 0.24
CA PRO A 650 -25.41 -27.44 -1.00
C PRO A 650 -24.43 -27.32 -2.17
N PHE A 651 -23.30 -26.61 -2.04
CA PHE A 651 -22.41 -26.38 -3.18
C PHE A 651 -21.23 -27.35 -3.26
N LEU A 652 -21.05 -28.17 -2.23
CA LEU A 652 -19.90 -29.04 -2.10
C LEU A 652 -20.17 -30.44 -2.69
N ASN A 653 -19.17 -30.94 -3.43
CA ASN A 653 -19.16 -32.25 -4.04
C ASN A 653 -17.89 -33.01 -3.64
N ASN A 654 -17.99 -34.33 -3.41
CA ASN A 654 -16.85 -35.21 -3.11
C ASN A 654 -16.34 -35.97 -4.36
N GLY A 655 -16.88 -35.66 -5.54
CA GLY A 655 -16.41 -36.18 -6.83
C GLY A 655 -15.05 -35.63 -7.25
N SER A 656 -14.40 -36.33 -8.18
CA SER A 656 -13.02 -36.07 -8.63
C SER A 656 -12.89 -35.21 -9.90
N SER A 657 -13.99 -34.81 -10.57
CA SER A 657 -13.91 -34.24 -11.92
C SER A 657 -14.08 -32.71 -12.00
N GLY A 658 -13.07 -32.04 -12.55
CA GLY A 658 -13.21 -30.82 -13.36
C GLY A 658 -13.73 -29.55 -12.68
N SER A 659 -13.44 -29.32 -11.40
CA SER A 659 -13.69 -28.04 -10.71
C SER A 659 -12.39 -27.23 -10.60
N ALA A 660 -12.50 -25.90 -10.69
CA ALA A 660 -11.38 -24.97 -10.45
C ALA A 660 -11.11 -24.77 -8.95
N ALA A 661 -12.02 -25.22 -8.08
CA ALA A 661 -11.91 -25.06 -6.64
C ALA A 661 -10.94 -26.07 -6.00
N PRO A 662 -10.20 -25.65 -4.96
CA PRO A 662 -9.32 -26.54 -4.22
C PRO A 662 -10.09 -27.64 -3.49
N VAL A 663 -9.43 -28.78 -3.24
CA VAL A 663 -9.94 -29.81 -2.33
C VAL A 663 -9.81 -29.31 -0.90
N ILE A 664 -10.92 -29.29 -0.19
CA ILE A 664 -11.01 -28.82 1.20
C ILE A 664 -10.39 -29.87 2.12
N SER A 665 -9.52 -29.42 3.02
CA SER A 665 -8.92 -30.25 4.07
C SER A 665 -9.49 -29.89 5.44
N GLY A 666 -9.76 -30.90 6.27
CA GLY A 666 -10.25 -30.72 7.63
C GLY A 666 -11.78 -30.58 7.77
N GLY A 667 -12.26 -30.91 8.98
CA GLY A 667 -13.67 -30.85 9.45
C GLY A 667 -14.75 -31.42 8.50
N PRO A 668 -16.01 -30.95 8.56
CA PRO A 668 -17.15 -31.62 7.90
C PRO A 668 -17.09 -31.67 6.36
N ALA A 669 -16.29 -30.80 5.73
CA ALA A 669 -16.08 -30.78 4.28
C ALA A 669 -14.75 -31.42 3.83
N ASN A 670 -14.05 -32.14 4.71
CA ASN A 670 -12.81 -32.80 4.34
C ASN A 670 -12.99 -33.74 3.12
N GLY A 671 -12.22 -33.51 2.06
CA GLY A 671 -12.29 -34.25 0.80
C GLY A 671 -13.36 -33.77 -0.18
N TYR A 672 -14.11 -32.71 0.14
CA TYR A 672 -15.03 -32.05 -0.78
C TYR A 672 -14.34 -30.92 -1.57
N ARG A 673 -15.00 -30.44 -2.61
CA ARG A 673 -14.66 -29.25 -3.38
C ARG A 673 -15.92 -28.48 -3.74
N PHE A 674 -15.81 -27.17 -3.92
CA PHE A 674 -16.90 -26.34 -4.46
C PHE A 674 -17.15 -26.69 -5.94
N ASP A 675 -18.40 -26.96 -6.29
CA ASP A 675 -18.78 -27.48 -7.61
C ASP A 675 -20.17 -26.99 -8.03
N LEU A 676 -20.21 -25.86 -8.73
CA LEU A 676 -21.48 -25.28 -9.17
C LEU A 676 -22.15 -26.06 -10.32
N VAL A 677 -21.39 -26.82 -11.11
CA VAL A 677 -21.97 -27.72 -12.12
C VAL A 677 -22.75 -28.86 -11.46
N ASN A 678 -22.19 -29.45 -10.40
CA ASN A 678 -22.89 -30.46 -9.61
C ASN A 678 -24.14 -29.86 -8.97
N TYR A 679 -24.02 -28.69 -8.34
CA TYR A 679 -25.16 -27.96 -7.76
C TYR A 679 -26.28 -27.75 -8.78
N ARG A 680 -25.99 -27.13 -9.93
CA ARG A 680 -26.95 -26.89 -11.02
C ARG A 680 -27.66 -28.18 -11.44
N THR A 681 -26.89 -29.24 -11.67
CA THR A 681 -27.42 -30.53 -12.14
C THR A 681 -28.25 -31.25 -11.08
N ARG A 682 -27.78 -31.24 -9.83
CA ARG A 682 -28.41 -31.90 -8.69
C ARG A 682 -29.78 -31.31 -8.35
N PHE A 683 -29.90 -29.99 -8.44
CA PHE A 683 -31.14 -29.27 -8.17
C PHE A 683 -31.98 -28.98 -9.41
N ALA A 684 -31.58 -29.52 -10.57
CA ALA A 684 -32.29 -29.35 -11.84
C ALA A 684 -32.60 -27.88 -12.17
N LEU A 685 -31.64 -26.98 -11.90
CA LEU A 685 -31.78 -25.56 -12.24
C LEU A 685 -31.85 -25.40 -13.77
N PRO A 686 -32.66 -24.47 -14.29
CA PRO A 686 -32.76 -24.24 -15.71
C PRO A 686 -31.46 -23.62 -16.27
N THR A 687 -31.44 -23.39 -17.57
CA THR A 687 -30.47 -22.47 -18.17
C THR A 687 -30.63 -21.11 -17.51
N ILE A 688 -29.52 -20.57 -17.02
CA ILE A 688 -29.47 -19.25 -16.40
C ILE A 688 -28.94 -18.26 -17.43
N ASP A 689 -29.65 -17.16 -17.59
CA ASP A 689 -29.29 -16.06 -18.51
C ASP A 689 -28.38 -15.06 -17.82
N ILE A 690 -28.58 -14.86 -16.51
CA ILE A 690 -27.78 -13.95 -15.68
C ILE A 690 -27.49 -14.51 -14.29
N VAL A 691 -26.24 -14.32 -13.83
CA VAL A 691 -25.81 -14.62 -12.47
C VAL A 691 -25.51 -13.31 -11.74
N LEU A 692 -26.17 -13.05 -10.61
CA LEU A 692 -25.87 -11.89 -9.76
C LEU A 692 -24.97 -12.34 -8.60
N LEU A 693 -23.90 -11.58 -8.34
CA LEU A 693 -22.93 -11.91 -7.29
C LEU A 693 -22.69 -10.70 -6.36
N ASN A 694 -23.01 -10.88 -5.07
CA ASN A 694 -22.66 -9.93 -4.00
C ASN A 694 -22.26 -10.70 -2.74
N ILE A 695 -21.02 -11.20 -2.72
CA ILE A 695 -20.45 -11.93 -1.58
C ILE A 695 -19.08 -11.37 -1.28
N TRP A 696 -18.98 -10.58 -0.21
CA TRP A 696 -17.70 -10.04 0.26
C TRP A 696 -17.84 -9.37 1.63
N SER A 697 -19.01 -8.77 1.93
CA SER A 697 -19.17 -7.97 3.16
C SER A 697 -18.99 -8.84 4.39
N ASN A 698 -19.55 -10.06 4.39
CA ASN A 698 -19.40 -11.00 5.49
C ASN A 698 -17.97 -11.50 5.67
N ASP A 699 -17.18 -11.63 4.60
CA ASP A 699 -15.75 -11.96 4.72
C ASP A 699 -15.00 -10.89 5.49
N MET A 700 -15.37 -9.62 5.30
CA MET A 700 -14.76 -8.51 6.03
C MET A 700 -15.36 -8.26 7.42
N ASN A 701 -16.50 -8.89 7.76
CA ASN A 701 -17.25 -8.61 9.00
C ASN A 701 -17.15 -9.69 10.05
N LEU A 702 -17.07 -10.94 9.61
CA LEU A 702 -17.18 -12.10 10.49
C LEU A 702 -15.80 -12.60 10.93
N VAL A 703 -14.73 -12.10 10.33
CA VAL A 703 -13.33 -12.43 10.64
C VAL A 703 -12.46 -11.17 10.61
N PRO A 704 -11.21 -11.24 11.12
CA PRO A 704 -10.28 -10.13 10.99
C PRO A 704 -10.14 -9.66 9.54
N ALA A 705 -10.10 -8.34 9.33
CA ALA A 705 -10.09 -7.75 7.99
C ALA A 705 -8.94 -8.25 7.10
N SER A 706 -7.77 -8.55 7.68
CA SER A 706 -6.64 -9.15 6.95
C SER A 706 -6.97 -10.53 6.37
N ASP A 707 -7.68 -11.35 7.15
CA ASP A 707 -8.03 -12.72 6.77
C ASP A 707 -9.17 -12.70 5.77
N GLY A 708 -10.18 -11.84 6.00
CA GLY A 708 -11.26 -11.59 5.05
C GLY A 708 -10.75 -11.10 3.69
N LEU A 709 -9.79 -10.17 3.69
CA LEU A 709 -9.16 -9.69 2.46
C LEU A 709 -8.39 -10.82 1.76
N ALA A 710 -7.61 -11.60 2.51
CA ALA A 710 -6.88 -12.74 1.95
C ALA A 710 -7.84 -13.77 1.32
N ASP A 711 -8.98 -14.04 1.97
CA ASP A 711 -10.02 -14.91 1.42
C ASP A 711 -10.62 -14.33 0.13
N VAL A 712 -10.96 -13.04 0.09
CA VAL A 712 -11.52 -12.41 -1.11
C VAL A 712 -10.51 -12.49 -2.27
N VAL A 713 -9.26 -12.12 -2.04
CA VAL A 713 -8.19 -12.19 -3.05
C VAL A 713 -8.02 -13.62 -3.58
N ALA A 714 -8.04 -14.62 -2.71
CA ALA A 714 -7.79 -16.01 -3.11
C ALA A 714 -9.02 -16.70 -3.73
N LEU A 715 -10.23 -16.39 -3.26
CA LEU A 715 -11.43 -17.21 -3.52
C LEU A 715 -12.42 -16.56 -4.48
N TYR A 716 -12.37 -15.24 -4.70
CA TYR A 716 -13.28 -14.58 -5.63
C TYR A 716 -13.04 -15.02 -7.08
N PRO A 717 -11.78 -15.15 -7.56
CA PRO A 717 -11.51 -15.75 -8.87
C PRO A 717 -12.03 -17.19 -9.01
N VAL A 718 -11.97 -17.98 -7.93
CA VAL A 718 -12.50 -19.36 -7.90
C VAL A 718 -14.01 -19.36 -8.07
N MET A 719 -14.73 -18.46 -7.37
CA MET A 719 -16.17 -18.29 -7.52
C MET A 719 -16.54 -17.93 -8.97
N LEU A 720 -15.87 -16.94 -9.57
CA LEU A 720 -16.11 -16.53 -10.96
C LEU A 720 -15.87 -17.68 -11.95
N ALA A 721 -14.77 -18.41 -11.79
CA ALA A 721 -14.45 -19.56 -12.64
C ALA A 721 -15.51 -20.68 -12.54
N GLU A 722 -15.99 -20.96 -11.33
CA GLU A 722 -17.03 -21.97 -11.10
C GLU A 722 -18.41 -21.54 -11.63
N ILE A 723 -18.76 -20.25 -11.52
CA ILE A 723 -19.96 -19.69 -12.15
C ILE A 723 -19.88 -19.86 -13.67
N ARG A 724 -18.76 -19.46 -14.28
CA ARG A 724 -18.55 -19.57 -15.73
C ARG A 724 -18.56 -21.02 -16.20
N ARG A 725 -18.07 -21.96 -15.39
CA ARG A 725 -18.15 -23.41 -15.68
C ARG A 725 -19.58 -23.94 -15.61
N ALA A 726 -20.35 -23.50 -14.62
CA ALA A 726 -21.75 -23.89 -14.45
C ALA A 726 -22.68 -23.27 -15.50
N TRP A 727 -22.41 -22.05 -15.93
CA TRP A 727 -23.21 -21.31 -16.90
C TRP A 727 -22.33 -20.54 -17.89
N PRO A 728 -21.74 -21.23 -18.89
CA PRO A 728 -20.77 -20.63 -19.81
C PRO A 728 -21.28 -19.39 -20.55
N SER A 729 -22.56 -19.35 -20.91
CA SER A 729 -23.18 -18.27 -21.67
C SER A 729 -23.87 -17.19 -20.83
N ALA A 730 -23.99 -17.36 -19.51
CA ALA A 730 -24.72 -16.40 -18.68
C ALA A 730 -23.97 -15.07 -18.60
N LYS A 731 -24.68 -13.96 -18.52
CA LYS A 731 -24.08 -12.71 -18.04
C LYS A 731 -23.77 -12.85 -16.56
N ILE A 732 -22.64 -12.33 -16.09
CA ILE A 732 -22.31 -12.29 -14.66
C ILE A 732 -22.27 -10.82 -14.26
N LEU A 733 -23.12 -10.43 -13.30
CA LEU A 733 -23.17 -9.09 -12.76
C LEU A 733 -22.74 -9.14 -11.29
N CYS A 734 -21.52 -8.68 -11.02
CA CYS A 734 -21.08 -8.40 -9.66
C CYS A 734 -21.67 -7.06 -9.21
N TRP A 735 -21.93 -6.91 -7.91
CA TRP A 735 -22.31 -5.64 -7.32
C TRP A 735 -21.97 -5.61 -5.82
N ALA A 736 -21.90 -4.42 -5.26
CA ALA A 736 -21.64 -4.19 -3.84
C ALA A 736 -22.39 -2.94 -3.35
N SER A 737 -22.76 -2.89 -2.08
CA SER A 737 -23.27 -1.69 -1.41
C SER A 737 -22.22 -1.12 -0.45
N ALA A 738 -22.37 0.15 -0.06
CA ALA A 738 -21.51 0.78 0.94
C ALA A 738 -22.11 0.65 2.35
N PRO A 739 -21.28 0.46 3.39
CA PRO A 739 -21.74 0.61 4.77
C PRO A 739 -22.10 2.08 5.06
N GLY A 740 -22.80 2.31 6.15
CA GLY A 740 -23.22 3.64 6.58
C GLY A 740 -22.06 4.61 6.84
N PHE A 741 -22.41 5.88 7.08
CA PHE A 741 -21.49 6.96 7.37
C PHE A 741 -21.63 7.39 8.84
N VAL A 742 -21.06 6.57 9.73
CA VAL A 742 -20.86 6.86 11.16
C VAL A 742 -19.42 6.51 11.54
N ASN A 743 -18.88 7.04 12.64
CA ASN A 743 -17.44 6.94 12.97
C ASN A 743 -16.85 5.52 12.82
N ASN A 744 -17.56 4.49 13.28
CA ASN A 744 -17.10 3.10 13.13
C ASN A 744 -17.25 2.59 11.69
N ALA A 745 -18.31 2.99 10.98
CA ALA A 745 -18.57 2.58 9.62
C ALA A 745 -17.59 3.20 8.60
N GLU A 746 -17.04 4.38 8.90
CA GLU A 746 -15.95 4.98 8.11
C GLU A 746 -14.64 4.20 8.25
N LEU A 747 -14.31 3.73 9.45
CA LEU A 747 -13.20 2.80 9.65
C LEU A 747 -13.43 1.50 8.88
N ARG A 748 -14.64 0.93 8.99
CA ARG A 748 -15.00 -0.27 8.24
C ARG A 748 -14.91 -0.06 6.73
N TRP A 749 -15.36 1.07 6.20
CA TRP A 749 -15.20 1.36 4.77
C TRP A 749 -13.72 1.35 4.37
N ARG A 750 -12.86 2.04 5.12
CA ARG A 750 -11.40 2.02 4.88
C ARG A 750 -10.80 0.63 4.91
N GLU A 751 -11.25 -0.23 5.82
CA GLU A 751 -10.76 -1.62 5.96
C GLU A 751 -11.33 -2.56 4.88
N ARG A 752 -12.56 -2.31 4.42
CA ARG A 752 -13.31 -3.14 3.46
C ARG A 752 -13.01 -2.83 2.02
N ARG A 753 -12.71 -1.56 1.72
CA ARG A 753 -12.47 -1.05 0.38
C ARG A 753 -11.39 -1.86 -0.39
N PRO A 754 -10.26 -2.30 0.22
CA PRO A 754 -9.31 -3.19 -0.43
C PRO A 754 -9.89 -4.51 -0.97
N ALA A 755 -10.92 -5.05 -0.32
CA ALA A 755 -11.59 -6.26 -0.82
C ALA A 755 -12.41 -5.96 -2.09
N LEU A 756 -13.07 -4.80 -2.14
CA LEU A 756 -13.82 -4.35 -3.30
C LEU A 756 -12.89 -4.06 -4.50
N GLU A 757 -11.69 -3.56 -4.22
CA GLU A 757 -10.62 -3.37 -5.21
C GLU A 757 -10.08 -4.69 -5.74
N ALA A 758 -9.87 -5.67 -4.87
CA ALA A 758 -9.48 -7.03 -5.27
C ALA A 758 -10.55 -7.67 -6.17
N ILE A 759 -11.83 -7.44 -5.88
CA ILE A 759 -12.95 -7.90 -6.73
C ILE A 759 -12.90 -7.23 -8.10
N LEU A 760 -12.74 -5.91 -8.16
CA LEU A 760 -12.62 -5.19 -9.43
C LEU A 760 -11.40 -5.66 -10.22
N SER A 761 -10.27 -5.90 -9.57
CA SER A 761 -9.06 -6.45 -10.20
C SER A 761 -9.31 -7.84 -10.77
N ALA A 762 -9.97 -8.74 -10.03
CA ALA A 762 -10.29 -10.08 -10.51
C ALA A 762 -11.25 -10.04 -11.70
N ILE A 763 -12.20 -9.10 -11.71
CA ILE A 763 -13.12 -8.90 -12.83
C ILE A 763 -12.37 -8.44 -14.09
N ARG A 764 -11.52 -7.42 -13.96
CA ARG A 764 -10.70 -6.91 -15.07
C ARG A 764 -9.77 -7.96 -15.63
N GLU A 765 -9.13 -8.75 -14.77
CA GLU A 765 -8.31 -9.87 -15.20
C GLU A 765 -9.14 -10.85 -16.05
N GLN A 766 -10.34 -11.27 -15.63
CA GLN A 766 -11.16 -12.16 -16.45
C GLN A 766 -11.61 -11.52 -17.79
N GLN A 767 -11.90 -10.22 -17.78
CA GLN A 767 -12.24 -9.46 -18.99
C GLN A 767 -11.06 -9.38 -19.98
N ASP A 768 -9.84 -9.15 -19.49
CA ASP A 768 -8.61 -9.14 -20.29
C ASP A 768 -8.32 -10.50 -20.91
N TRP A 769 -8.74 -11.59 -20.25
CA TRP A 769 -8.68 -12.95 -20.77
C TRP A 769 -9.84 -13.29 -21.74
N GLY A 770 -10.73 -12.32 -21.99
CA GLY A 770 -11.76 -12.39 -23.03
C GLY A 770 -13.20 -12.61 -22.54
N ASP A 771 -13.46 -12.63 -21.22
CA ASP A 771 -14.84 -12.72 -20.71
C ASP A 771 -15.57 -11.37 -20.75
N THR A 772 -16.06 -11.01 -21.94
CA THR A 772 -16.84 -9.78 -22.17
C THR A 772 -18.26 -9.81 -21.60
N SER A 773 -18.64 -10.89 -20.90
CA SER A 773 -19.96 -11.06 -20.30
C SER A 773 -19.93 -10.97 -18.77
N LEU A 774 -18.81 -10.52 -18.20
CA LEU A 774 -18.65 -10.20 -16.80
C LEU A 774 -18.70 -8.68 -16.62
N HIS A 775 -19.56 -8.21 -15.71
CA HIS A 775 -19.80 -6.79 -15.45
C HIS A 775 -19.75 -6.50 -13.94
N PHE A 776 -19.50 -5.25 -13.59
CA PHE A 776 -19.55 -4.77 -12.22
C PHE A 776 -20.42 -3.52 -12.11
N ALA A 777 -21.52 -3.58 -11.36
CA ALA A 777 -22.30 -2.41 -11.03
C ALA A 777 -21.75 -1.72 -9.77
N SER A 778 -21.41 -0.43 -9.90
CA SER A 778 -20.98 0.43 -8.79
C SER A 778 -22.12 0.86 -7.87
N ALA A 779 -22.98 -0.08 -7.43
CA ALA A 779 -24.18 0.23 -6.66
C ALA A 779 -23.87 1.01 -5.36
N TRP A 780 -22.69 0.81 -4.75
CA TRP A 780 -22.20 1.58 -3.60
C TRP A 780 -22.10 3.09 -3.87
N MET A 781 -21.91 3.51 -5.13
CA MET A 781 -21.93 4.91 -5.53
C MET A 781 -23.32 5.43 -5.88
N HIS A 782 -24.35 4.60 -5.86
CA HIS A 782 -25.70 4.99 -6.26
C HIS A 782 -26.69 5.10 -5.11
N HIS A 783 -26.29 4.85 -3.86
CA HIS A 783 -27.16 5.04 -2.69
C HIS A 783 -26.53 5.92 -1.61
N THR A 784 -27.39 6.56 -0.82
CA THR A 784 -26.95 7.34 0.34
C THR A 784 -26.33 6.44 1.41
N VAL A 785 -25.24 6.91 2.02
CA VAL A 785 -24.60 6.29 3.19
C VAL A 785 -24.89 7.08 4.47
N ARG A 786 -25.47 8.28 4.36
CA ARG A 786 -25.72 9.17 5.51
C ARG A 786 -27.07 8.92 6.18
N SER A 787 -27.94 8.17 5.53
CA SER A 787 -29.32 7.92 5.96
C SER A 787 -29.75 6.52 5.55
N ALA A 788 -30.91 6.06 6.04
CA ALA A 788 -31.49 4.76 5.70
C ALA A 788 -30.70 3.57 6.27
N PHE A 789 -30.29 3.66 7.52
CA PHE A 789 -29.76 2.56 8.31
C PHE A 789 -30.62 2.40 9.57
N ASP A 790 -30.65 1.20 10.13
CA ASP A 790 -31.45 0.93 11.32
C ASP A 790 -30.95 1.76 12.49
N LEU A 791 -31.89 2.38 13.21
CA LEU A 791 -31.62 3.24 14.34
C LEU A 791 -31.95 2.52 15.66
N SER A 792 -31.12 2.74 16.68
CA SER A 792 -31.41 2.34 18.05
C SER A 792 -32.61 3.10 18.61
N THR A 793 -33.16 2.63 19.73
CA THR A 793 -34.18 3.39 20.44
C THR A 793 -33.62 4.75 20.85
N GLY A 794 -34.20 5.81 20.30
CA GLY A 794 -33.75 7.18 20.52
C GLY A 794 -34.37 7.84 21.75
N THR A 795 -33.83 9.01 22.09
CA THR A 795 -34.44 9.95 23.05
C THR A 795 -35.03 11.12 22.28
N THR A 796 -36.25 11.53 22.62
CA THR A 796 -36.83 12.75 22.08
C THR A 796 -36.23 13.94 22.83
N ASP A 797 -35.62 14.86 22.10
CA ASP A 797 -35.19 16.14 22.66
C ASP A 797 -36.45 16.98 22.94
N ASP A 798 -36.80 17.16 24.21
CA ASP A 798 -38.02 17.86 24.64
C ASP A 798 -38.13 19.31 24.11
N ALA A 799 -37.00 19.95 23.79
CA ALA A 799 -36.99 21.33 23.31
C ALA A 799 -37.22 21.44 21.79
N SER A 800 -36.71 20.48 21.02
CA SER A 800 -36.81 20.49 19.54
C SER A 800 -37.82 19.49 18.99
N SER A 801 -38.33 18.58 19.82
CA SER A 801 -39.09 17.39 19.42
C SER A 801 -38.33 16.51 18.41
N VAL A 802 -37.02 16.67 18.30
CA VAL A 802 -36.16 15.87 17.42
C VAL A 802 -35.76 14.59 18.15
N ASN A 803 -35.99 13.44 17.52
CA ASN A 803 -35.49 12.17 18.04
C ASN A 803 -34.00 12.03 17.76
N ARG A 804 -33.19 11.87 18.80
CA ARG A 804 -31.78 11.49 18.71
C ARG A 804 -31.65 10.00 18.90
N ALA A 805 -31.17 9.30 17.89
CA ALA A 805 -30.86 7.88 17.92
C ALA A 805 -29.46 7.65 17.35
N THR A 806 -28.88 6.49 17.66
CA THR A 806 -27.62 6.04 17.05
C THR A 806 -27.91 5.00 15.99
N VAL A 807 -27.06 4.87 14.98
CA VAL A 807 -27.15 3.75 14.02
C VAL A 807 -26.88 2.45 14.78
N ALA A 808 -27.82 1.51 14.72
CA ALA A 808 -27.74 0.19 15.34
C ALA A 808 -27.12 -0.84 14.40
N ASP A 809 -27.40 -0.71 13.10
CA ASP A 809 -26.82 -1.53 12.04
C ASP A 809 -26.34 -0.62 10.91
N ASP A 810 -25.03 -0.51 10.78
CA ASP A 810 -24.34 0.29 9.76
C ASP A 810 -23.90 -0.56 8.55
N ILE A 811 -24.33 -1.83 8.49
CA ILE A 811 -24.06 -2.76 7.39
C ILE A 811 -25.29 -2.87 6.51
N HIS A 812 -26.44 -3.19 7.09
CA HIS A 812 -27.68 -3.39 6.36
C HIS A 812 -28.37 -2.04 6.12
N THR A 813 -28.57 -1.73 4.84
CA THR A 813 -29.37 -0.60 4.42
C THR A 813 -30.86 -0.89 4.65
N SER A 814 -31.65 0.17 4.78
CA SER A 814 -33.11 0.15 4.84
C SER A 814 -33.68 0.96 3.67
N ARG A 815 -35.00 0.90 3.44
CA ARG A 815 -35.67 1.73 2.42
C ARG A 815 -35.70 3.18 2.89
N PRO A 816 -34.88 4.10 2.36
CA PRO A 816 -34.64 4.30 0.91
C PRO A 816 -33.31 3.86 0.27
N ALA A 817 -32.24 3.56 1.02
CA ALA A 817 -30.93 3.23 0.40
C ALA A 817 -30.96 1.92 -0.38
N ASP A 818 -31.69 0.90 0.10
CA ASP A 818 -31.91 -0.35 -0.64
C ASP A 818 -32.47 -0.10 -2.03
N ALA A 819 -33.51 0.72 -2.13
CA ALA A 819 -34.18 0.99 -3.40
C ALA A 819 -33.24 1.64 -4.42
N GLN A 820 -32.37 2.54 -3.96
CA GLN A 820 -31.37 3.19 -4.80
C GLN A 820 -30.29 2.20 -5.29
N ALA A 821 -29.78 1.34 -4.40
CA ALA A 821 -28.83 0.31 -4.77
C ALA A 821 -29.45 -0.72 -5.74
N HIS A 822 -30.69 -1.15 -5.49
CA HIS A 822 -31.42 -2.09 -6.31
C HIS A 822 -31.78 -1.49 -7.69
N GLU A 823 -32.06 -0.18 -7.76
CA GLU A 823 -32.26 0.53 -9.03
C GLU A 823 -30.99 0.55 -9.89
N ALA A 824 -29.81 0.77 -9.29
CA ALA A 824 -28.54 0.67 -10.00
C ALA A 824 -28.27 -0.76 -10.53
N VAL A 825 -28.58 -1.78 -9.72
CA VAL A 825 -28.47 -3.18 -10.17
C VAL A 825 -29.48 -3.48 -11.28
N ALA A 826 -30.73 -3.04 -11.15
CA ALA A 826 -31.76 -3.21 -12.17
C ALA A 826 -31.35 -2.54 -13.50
N ALA A 827 -30.81 -1.31 -13.43
CA ALA A 827 -30.32 -0.58 -14.58
C ALA A 827 -29.18 -1.34 -15.28
N ALA A 828 -28.27 -1.94 -14.51
CA ALA A 828 -27.23 -2.80 -15.06
C ALA A 828 -27.82 -4.04 -15.76
N ILE A 829 -28.78 -4.72 -15.14
CA ILE A 829 -29.45 -5.89 -15.74
C ILE A 829 -30.09 -5.53 -17.09
N VAL A 830 -30.87 -4.46 -17.17
CA VAL A 830 -31.60 -4.11 -18.40
C VAL A 830 -30.66 -3.68 -19.54
N ASN A 831 -29.46 -3.19 -19.22
CA ASN A 831 -28.43 -2.82 -20.19
C ASN A 831 -27.68 -4.02 -20.77
N ILE A 832 -27.47 -5.09 -19.99
CA ILE A 832 -26.65 -6.24 -20.40
C ILE A 832 -27.45 -7.41 -21.02
N ILE A 833 -28.79 -7.34 -20.95
CA ILE A 833 -29.72 -8.22 -21.66
C ILE A 833 -30.14 -7.64 -23.02
#